data_AF-H2LPJ0-F1
#
_entry.id   AF-H2LPJ0-F1
#
_cell.length_a   1.000
_cell.length_b   1.000
_cell.length_c   1.000
_cell.angle_alpha   90.00
_cell.angle_beta   90.00
_cell.angle_gamma   90.00
#
_symmetry.space_group_name_H-M   'P 1'
#
loop_
_entity.id
_entity.type
_entity.pdbx_description
1 polymer ?
#
loop_
_entity_poly.entity_id
_entity_poly.type
_entity_poly.pdbx_seq_one_letter_code
_entity_poly.pdbx_strand_id
1 'polypeptide(L)'
;MPSPPNDGEDQGASPVNVPSSGSYQSSGKRKMHSKKKKGTISANVAGTKYEIVRIVINEMDFIKARDDDETANLIWNDSAVQHEKIAELRNYQRINHFPGMGEICRKDCLARNMSKMIKCQPQEYSFIPKTWIFPAEYTQLQNYVKELRRKRKQKTFIVKPSNGAMGHGIWLIRNCEKLPAQEHFIVQEYLDKPFLMEGYKFDLRIYILVTSCDPLRIFLYNDGLVRMGTEKYHAPSEANLSQLYMHLTNYSVNKHNENFERDETVDKGSKRSISWFTQFLRCNDYDVAKFWGDISELVVKTLIVAEPHVLHAYRMCRPGQPPGSDSVCFEVLGFDIILDHKLKPWLLEINRAPSFATDQKIDYDVKKGALLNALKLLNIRASDKKRNLAQQKAEAQRRLYGHGSMKKLPAASSDWEKQRHTLERRREELKEQLAQVRKQFSREQHEKQHLGNYRRIYPPDDKLLLEKYESLLSAAFQTFLAGRAASLQKEMNNPLKRMKEEDILDLLEQCELDDEKLMGKSSRQRGPKSLSAMPECSQTPRRQRPDYLADFTSCSSVDNSCSSSDEEMGDRGKTEGSQEKRGEKKVSYDLGESKEKNFVERSGRMHWKPSVKPFKNNTAPSVSPTLSDPIRRSISCPRSIASLSSPSEVRALSSRPSPMVPMATPFIRPGSAMLRSHSLSRSGYAPRVPHSNSLGTIHSNIGDSLIHLRSKEQEADLVHQTLAALTAMRIRFPGKTEEEAEAVLDEILDNWKYHKPKVASYWLVKLDSTKQRKVLDIVRTNVRLALQRIWREPDVESLHLYRLFNRVFNRLLWSHGQGLWNCFSNTGSSWETIFSKSSEVASPQELQCCRRLVQLCRDCLLVVYKFVSESRGSLSGLSPEWDDTRYWNAVSRSCLTALSRWKVS
;
A
#
# COMPACT_ATOMS: atom_id res chain seq x y z
N MET A 1 55.76 -16.50 -8.92
CA MET A 1 57.23 -16.55 -8.75
C MET A 1 57.76 -17.60 -9.70
N PRO A 2 58.64 -17.24 -10.65
CA PRO A 2 59.13 -15.88 -10.95
C PRO A 2 58.04 -15.00 -11.62
N SER A 3 58.48 -13.89 -12.24
CA SER A 3 57.71 -12.74 -12.74
C SER A 3 58.31 -12.24 -14.08
N PRO A 4 57.68 -11.31 -14.85
CA PRO A 4 58.15 -10.89 -16.17
C PRO A 4 59.25 -9.79 -16.11
N PRO A 5 59.86 -9.47 -17.27
CA PRO A 5 59.71 -8.11 -17.86
C PRO A 5 59.16 -8.16 -19.32
N ASN A 6 59.07 -7.13 -20.17
CA ASN A 6 58.82 -5.65 -20.22
C ASN A 6 59.01 -5.24 -21.72
N ASP A 7 58.52 -4.17 -22.37
CA ASP A 7 57.59 -3.04 -22.15
C ASP A 7 57.11 -2.53 -23.55
N GLY A 8 56.25 -1.50 -23.66
CA GLY A 8 56.03 -0.78 -24.94
C GLY A 8 54.75 0.05 -25.10
N GLU A 9 54.82 1.36 -24.81
CA GLU A 9 53.85 2.40 -25.21
C GLU A 9 54.24 2.95 -26.62
N ASP A 10 53.50 3.78 -27.38
CA ASP A 10 52.26 4.56 -27.13
C ASP A 10 51.53 4.92 -28.47
N GLN A 11 50.49 5.78 -28.37
CA GLN A 11 49.78 6.59 -29.39
C GLN A 11 50.58 7.05 -30.63
N GLY A 12 49.97 7.37 -31.80
CA GLY A 12 48.55 7.48 -32.17
C GLY A 12 48.23 8.81 -32.90
N ALA A 13 47.52 8.80 -34.04
CA ALA A 13 47.11 10.01 -34.77
C ALA A 13 45.86 9.81 -35.67
N SER A 14 45.14 10.91 -35.94
CA SER A 14 43.83 10.92 -36.64
C SER A 14 43.91 11.42 -38.11
N PRO A 15 42.97 11.01 -39.00
CA PRO A 15 42.91 11.45 -40.40
C PRO A 15 42.16 12.78 -40.60
N VAL A 16 42.43 13.46 -41.73
CA VAL A 16 41.72 14.67 -42.21
C VAL A 16 41.33 14.51 -43.69
N ASN A 17 40.19 15.09 -44.09
CA ASN A 17 39.55 14.87 -45.40
C ASN A 17 40.08 15.78 -46.53
N VAL A 18 40.06 15.27 -47.77
CA VAL A 18 39.78 16.03 -49.01
C VAL A 18 38.90 15.15 -49.93
N PRO A 19 37.84 15.66 -50.60
CA PRO A 19 36.91 14.86 -51.41
C PRO A 19 37.03 15.09 -52.93
N SER A 20 36.36 14.27 -53.76
CA SER A 20 35.63 14.74 -54.96
C SER A 20 34.85 13.64 -55.72
N SER A 21 33.75 14.08 -56.35
CA SER A 21 33.01 13.39 -57.43
C SER A 21 32.34 12.03 -57.13
N GLY A 22 31.35 11.67 -57.96
CA GLY A 22 30.63 10.40 -57.87
C GLY A 22 29.59 10.27 -58.99
N SER A 23 28.97 9.08 -59.09
CA SER A 23 27.88 8.80 -60.03
C SER A 23 26.79 7.97 -59.38
N TYR A 24 25.53 8.19 -59.80
CA TYR A 24 24.37 7.45 -59.32
C TYR A 24 24.14 6.20 -60.18
N GLN A 25 23.79 5.08 -59.55
CA GLN A 25 22.46 4.47 -59.72
C GLN A 25 22.20 3.35 -58.68
N SER A 26 20.99 2.79 -58.69
CA SER A 26 20.38 2.07 -57.56
C SER A 26 20.09 0.60 -57.86
N SER A 27 20.33 -0.29 -56.88
CA SER A 27 19.37 -1.36 -56.53
C SER A 27 19.78 -2.17 -55.28
N GLY A 28 18.82 -2.84 -54.66
CA GLY A 28 19.04 -4.23 -54.20
C GLY A 28 19.57 -4.53 -52.78
N LYS A 29 19.75 -3.58 -51.85
CA LYS A 29 20.17 -3.94 -50.47
C LYS A 29 19.08 -4.71 -49.70
N ARG A 30 19.20 -6.04 -49.71
CA ARG A 30 18.41 -6.98 -48.89
C ARG A 30 18.39 -6.52 -47.42
N LYS A 31 17.20 -6.41 -46.82
CA LYS A 31 17.06 -6.17 -45.37
C LYS A 31 17.54 -7.41 -44.61
N MET A 32 18.80 -7.40 -44.17
CA MET A 32 19.24 -8.32 -43.12
C MET A 32 18.31 -8.15 -41.92
N HIS A 33 17.66 -9.25 -41.49
CA HIS A 33 16.97 -9.27 -40.21
C HIS A 33 18.02 -9.08 -39.10
N SER A 34 18.15 -7.87 -38.57
CA SER A 34 18.93 -7.64 -37.36
C SER A 34 18.34 -8.52 -36.27
N LYS A 35 19.15 -9.46 -35.72
CA LYS A 35 18.76 -10.26 -34.55
C LYS A 35 18.26 -9.30 -33.49
N LYS A 36 16.97 -9.40 -33.11
CA LYS A 36 16.35 -8.52 -32.10
C LYS A 36 17.25 -8.56 -30.86
N LYS A 37 17.88 -7.43 -30.50
CA LYS A 37 18.66 -7.34 -29.25
C LYS A 37 17.76 -7.84 -28.12
N LYS A 38 18.19 -8.87 -27.39
CA LYS A 38 17.50 -9.31 -26.17
C LYS A 38 17.34 -8.07 -25.30
N GLY A 39 16.11 -7.77 -24.88
CA GLY A 39 15.87 -6.61 -24.02
C GLY A 39 16.53 -6.83 -22.67
N THR A 40 17.24 -5.83 -22.18
CA THR A 40 17.86 -5.83 -20.85
C THR A 40 16.80 -5.61 -19.76
N ILE A 41 16.95 -6.28 -18.62
CA ILE A 41 16.24 -5.98 -17.38
C ILE A 41 17.25 -5.32 -16.44
N SER A 42 16.89 -4.20 -15.80
CA SER A 42 17.77 -3.52 -14.84
C SER A 42 17.20 -3.50 -13.42
N ALA A 43 18.09 -3.53 -12.42
CA ALA A 43 17.74 -3.55 -11.00
C ALA A 43 18.49 -2.47 -10.22
N ASN A 44 17.77 -1.58 -9.54
CA ASN A 44 18.34 -0.66 -8.56
C ASN A 44 18.40 -1.40 -7.19
N VAL A 45 19.61 -1.53 -6.66
CA VAL A 45 19.93 -2.25 -5.42
C VAL A 45 20.57 -1.35 -4.36
N ALA A 46 20.54 -0.02 -4.55
CA ALA A 46 21.09 0.95 -3.61
C ALA A 46 20.43 0.86 -2.22
N GLY A 47 19.17 0.43 -2.17
CA GLY A 47 18.41 0.25 -0.94
C GLY A 47 18.69 -1.05 -0.19
N THR A 48 19.55 -1.96 -0.67
CA THR A 48 19.94 -3.17 0.09
C THR A 48 21.35 -3.09 0.66
N LYS A 49 21.52 -3.58 1.89
CA LYS A 49 22.83 -3.88 2.48
C LYS A 49 23.24 -5.35 2.33
N TYR A 50 22.29 -6.26 2.10
CA TYR A 50 22.53 -7.71 2.13
C TYR A 50 23.12 -8.22 0.81
N GLU A 51 24.28 -8.89 0.88
CA GLU A 51 24.96 -9.39 -0.31
C GLU A 51 24.16 -10.48 -1.04
N ILE A 52 23.43 -11.33 -0.32
CA ILE A 52 22.63 -12.40 -0.94
C ILE A 52 21.54 -11.88 -1.89
N VAL A 53 21.03 -10.66 -1.66
CA VAL A 53 20.09 -9.98 -2.57
C VAL A 53 20.79 -9.61 -3.88
N ARG A 54 22.04 -9.14 -3.81
CA ARG A 54 22.85 -8.78 -5.00
C ARG A 54 23.25 -10.03 -5.78
N ILE A 55 23.70 -11.08 -5.10
CA ILE A 55 24.00 -12.40 -5.69
C ILE A 55 22.78 -12.93 -6.47
N VAL A 56 21.59 -12.95 -5.84
CA VAL A 56 20.37 -13.46 -6.48
C VAL A 56 19.91 -12.59 -7.65
N ILE A 57 20.09 -11.28 -7.60
CA ILE A 57 19.75 -10.37 -8.71
C ILE A 57 20.71 -10.58 -9.90
N ASN A 58 22.00 -10.79 -9.63
CA ASN A 58 22.98 -11.14 -10.67
C ASN A 58 22.69 -12.53 -11.30
N GLU A 59 22.29 -13.51 -10.48
CA GLU A 59 21.90 -14.87 -10.92
C GLU A 59 20.58 -14.90 -11.73
N MET A 60 19.83 -13.80 -11.74
CA MET A 60 18.64 -13.60 -12.59
C MET A 60 18.94 -12.86 -13.91
N ASP A 61 20.22 -12.68 -14.28
CA ASP A 61 20.68 -11.88 -15.43
C ASP A 61 20.22 -10.39 -15.40
N PHE A 62 19.90 -9.85 -14.22
CA PHE A 62 19.49 -8.44 -14.10
C PHE A 62 20.72 -7.54 -13.97
N ILE A 63 20.86 -6.55 -14.86
CA ILE A 63 21.97 -5.61 -14.81
C ILE A 63 21.76 -4.62 -13.65
N LYS A 64 22.74 -4.51 -12.74
CA LYS A 64 22.75 -3.46 -11.71
C LYS A 64 22.62 -2.10 -12.39
N ALA A 65 21.56 -1.37 -12.05
CA ALA A 65 21.36 0.02 -12.44
C ALA A 65 22.29 0.94 -11.63
N ARG A 66 22.48 2.18 -12.08
CA ARG A 66 23.13 3.19 -11.23
C ARG A 66 22.26 3.43 -10.00
N ASP A 67 22.88 3.80 -8.88
CA ASP A 67 22.15 3.95 -7.61
C ASP A 67 21.13 5.11 -7.67
N ASP A 68 21.34 6.07 -8.58
CA ASP A 68 20.45 7.18 -8.96
C ASP A 68 19.43 6.86 -10.09
N ASP A 69 19.48 5.68 -10.73
CA ASP A 69 18.53 5.32 -11.80
C ASP A 69 17.17 4.89 -11.23
N GLU A 70 16.21 5.82 -11.26
CA GLU A 70 14.82 5.60 -10.88
C GLU A 70 14.00 4.84 -11.94
N THR A 71 14.59 4.53 -13.11
CA THR A 71 13.91 3.87 -14.23
C THR A 71 14.13 2.36 -14.29
N ALA A 72 14.79 1.78 -13.29
CA ALA A 72 15.05 0.35 -13.19
C ALA A 72 13.75 -0.49 -13.18
N ASN A 73 13.80 -1.70 -13.74
CA ASN A 73 12.68 -2.64 -13.74
C ASN A 73 12.37 -3.18 -12.34
N LEU A 74 13.41 -3.51 -11.57
CA LEU A 74 13.34 -3.90 -10.17
C LEU A 74 13.94 -2.78 -9.30
N ILE A 75 13.28 -2.46 -8.19
CA ILE A 75 13.81 -1.58 -7.14
C ILE A 75 13.75 -2.38 -5.83
N TRP A 76 14.89 -2.55 -5.17
CA TRP A 76 14.98 -3.22 -3.88
C TRP A 76 15.39 -2.26 -2.77
N ASN A 77 14.62 -2.26 -1.67
CA ASN A 77 14.92 -1.55 -0.44
C ASN A 77 14.75 -2.51 0.76
N ASP A 78 15.67 -2.52 1.71
CA ASP A 78 15.53 -3.33 2.93
C ASP A 78 14.58 -2.69 3.95
N SER A 79 14.23 -1.41 3.77
CA SER A 79 13.43 -0.61 4.69
C SER A 79 12.10 -0.20 4.10
N ALA A 80 11.12 0.04 4.98
CA ALA A 80 9.77 0.47 4.63
C ALA A 80 9.77 1.70 3.71
N VAL A 81 9.28 1.53 2.49
CA VAL A 81 9.20 2.59 1.47
C VAL A 81 8.03 3.54 1.76
N GLN A 82 8.24 4.84 1.51
CA GLN A 82 7.22 5.88 1.66
C GLN A 82 6.18 5.81 0.54
N HIS A 83 4.95 6.25 0.82
CA HIS A 83 3.81 6.12 -0.11
C HIS A 83 4.00 6.94 -1.38
N GLU A 84 4.67 8.08 -1.26
CA GLU A 84 5.06 9.00 -2.32
C GLU A 84 5.97 8.28 -3.35
N LYS A 85 6.99 7.56 -2.87
CA LYS A 85 7.91 6.85 -3.78
C LYS A 85 7.25 5.69 -4.52
N ILE A 86 6.20 5.10 -3.94
CA ILE A 86 5.37 4.09 -4.62
C ILE A 86 4.42 4.74 -5.64
N ALA A 87 4.02 6.00 -5.45
CA ALA A 87 3.22 6.75 -6.42
C ALA A 87 4.02 7.18 -7.66
N GLU A 88 5.30 7.52 -7.50
CA GLU A 88 6.21 7.93 -8.59
C GLU A 88 6.50 6.81 -9.63
N LEU A 89 6.33 5.54 -9.26
CA LEU A 89 6.69 4.40 -10.10
C LEU A 89 5.89 4.31 -11.42
N ARG A 90 6.48 3.69 -12.44
CA ARG A 90 5.85 3.38 -13.72
C ARG A 90 5.36 1.91 -13.73
N ASN A 91 4.31 1.60 -14.48
CA ASN A 91 3.59 0.32 -14.34
C ASN A 91 4.43 -0.93 -14.72
N TYR A 92 5.57 -0.75 -15.41
CA TYR A 92 6.53 -1.82 -15.71
C TYR A 92 7.51 -2.12 -14.56
N GLN A 93 7.57 -1.27 -13.54
CA GLN A 93 8.51 -1.38 -12.42
C GLN A 93 7.94 -2.25 -11.30
N ARG A 94 8.81 -2.88 -10.51
CA ARG A 94 8.47 -3.68 -9.34
C ARG A 94 9.27 -3.20 -8.13
N ILE A 95 8.58 -3.04 -7.01
CA ILE A 95 9.20 -2.68 -5.72
C ILE A 95 8.80 -3.70 -4.65
N ASN A 96 9.74 -4.02 -3.76
CA ASN A 96 9.65 -5.12 -2.80
C ASN A 96 8.89 -4.79 -1.49
N HIS A 97 8.04 -3.76 -1.51
CA HIS A 97 7.15 -3.41 -0.39
C HIS A 97 5.77 -2.93 -0.87
N PHE A 98 4.71 -3.32 -0.15
CA PHE A 98 3.38 -2.70 -0.28
C PHE A 98 3.24 -1.47 0.65
N PRO A 99 2.45 -0.45 0.24
CA PRO A 99 1.93 0.54 1.17
C PRO A 99 0.89 -0.11 2.11
N GLY A 100 0.68 0.46 3.29
CA GLY A 100 -0.30 -0.06 4.27
C GLY A 100 0.10 -1.30 5.07
N MET A 101 1.06 -2.12 4.60
CA MET A 101 1.47 -3.40 5.24
C MET A 101 1.93 -3.28 6.72
N GLY A 102 2.29 -2.07 7.16
CA GLY A 102 2.55 -1.76 8.57
C GLY A 102 1.38 -2.06 9.52
N GLU A 103 0.14 -2.17 9.02
CA GLU A 103 -1.05 -2.46 9.82
C GLU A 103 -1.10 -3.89 10.39
N ILE A 104 -0.26 -4.81 9.88
CA ILE A 104 0.00 -6.14 10.48
C ILE A 104 1.46 -6.36 10.88
N CYS A 105 2.40 -5.54 10.38
CA CYS A 105 3.82 -5.68 10.71
C CYS A 105 4.27 -4.86 11.94
N ARG A 106 3.46 -3.91 12.41
CA ARG A 106 3.62 -3.28 13.73
C ARG A 106 2.87 -4.09 14.79
N LYS A 107 3.51 -4.31 15.95
CA LYS A 107 2.94 -5.09 17.07
C LYS A 107 1.62 -4.51 17.58
N ASP A 108 1.53 -3.17 17.67
CA ASP A 108 0.32 -2.49 18.13
C ASP A 108 -0.81 -2.48 17.07
N CYS A 109 -0.49 -2.29 15.79
CA CYS A 109 -1.51 -2.37 14.73
C CYS A 109 -2.02 -3.80 14.53
N LEU A 110 -1.13 -4.80 14.55
CA LEU A 110 -1.49 -6.22 14.48
C LEU A 110 -2.47 -6.59 15.60
N ALA A 111 -2.12 -6.28 16.86
CA ALA A 111 -2.98 -6.51 18.02
C ALA A 111 -4.34 -5.80 17.88
N ARG A 112 -4.35 -4.54 17.44
CA ARG A 112 -5.56 -3.73 17.26
C ARG A 112 -6.50 -4.31 16.20
N ASN A 113 -5.95 -4.70 15.05
CA ASN A 113 -6.73 -5.14 13.90
C ASN A 113 -7.20 -6.60 14.08
N MET A 114 -6.35 -7.49 14.62
CA MET A 114 -6.76 -8.82 15.07
C MET A 114 -7.84 -8.76 16.14
N SER A 115 -7.75 -7.84 17.11
CA SER A 115 -8.79 -7.68 18.15
C SER A 115 -10.13 -7.16 17.64
N LYS A 116 -10.20 -6.60 16.43
CA LYS A 116 -11.48 -6.36 15.73
C LYS A 116 -11.98 -7.67 15.11
N MET A 117 -11.14 -8.36 14.34
CA MET A 117 -11.51 -9.60 13.64
C MET A 117 -11.94 -10.71 14.61
N ILE A 118 -11.29 -10.85 15.77
CA ILE A 118 -11.69 -11.80 16.83
C ILE A 118 -13.08 -11.49 17.40
N LYS A 119 -13.51 -10.22 17.44
CA LYS A 119 -14.87 -9.86 17.89
C LYS A 119 -15.94 -10.22 16.87
N CYS A 120 -15.60 -10.23 15.57
CA CYS A 120 -16.51 -10.57 14.49
C CYS A 120 -16.50 -12.07 14.13
N GLN A 121 -15.34 -12.73 14.26
CA GLN A 121 -15.07 -14.10 13.81
C GLN A 121 -14.17 -14.86 14.83
N PRO A 122 -14.64 -15.08 16.08
CA PRO A 122 -13.79 -15.55 17.18
C PRO A 122 -13.20 -16.95 16.97
N GLN A 123 -13.89 -17.85 16.27
CA GLN A 123 -13.41 -19.22 16.03
C GLN A 123 -12.23 -19.25 15.05
N GLU A 124 -12.29 -18.41 14.01
CA GLU A 124 -11.33 -18.41 12.91
C GLU A 124 -9.99 -17.76 13.27
N TYR A 125 -10.01 -16.78 14.18
CA TYR A 125 -8.84 -16.00 14.61
C TYR A 125 -8.24 -16.47 15.95
N SER A 126 -8.41 -17.74 16.29
CA SER A 126 -7.93 -18.32 17.56
C SER A 126 -6.40 -18.56 17.63
N PHE A 127 -5.63 -18.14 16.62
CA PHE A 127 -4.20 -18.42 16.45
C PHE A 127 -3.26 -17.29 16.92
N ILE A 128 -3.77 -16.25 17.58
CA ILE A 128 -2.96 -15.16 18.16
C ILE A 128 -3.16 -15.08 19.69
N PRO A 129 -2.09 -14.98 20.50
CA PRO A 129 -2.25 -14.83 21.96
C PRO A 129 -2.95 -13.50 22.31
N LYS A 130 -3.74 -13.48 23.39
CA LYS A 130 -4.40 -12.23 23.81
C LYS A 130 -3.35 -11.16 24.07
N THR A 131 -3.61 -9.96 23.55
CA THR A 131 -2.66 -8.85 23.55
C THR A 131 -3.40 -7.57 23.90
N TRP A 132 -2.80 -6.75 24.77
CA TRP A 132 -3.32 -5.46 25.23
C TRP A 132 -2.31 -4.35 24.89
N ILE A 133 -2.79 -3.25 24.33
CA ILE A 133 -1.97 -2.12 23.85
C ILE A 133 -1.90 -1.04 24.92
N PHE A 134 -0.71 -0.71 25.39
CA PHE A 134 -0.52 0.30 26.44
C PHE A 134 -0.25 1.71 25.88
N PRO A 135 -0.74 2.77 26.57
CA PRO A 135 -1.51 2.73 27.82
C PRO A 135 -3.02 2.47 27.63
N ALA A 136 -3.51 2.45 26.37
CA ALA A 136 -4.94 2.51 26.03
C ALA A 136 -5.82 1.36 26.60
N GLU A 137 -5.24 0.18 26.83
CA GLU A 137 -5.95 -1.02 27.28
C GLU A 137 -5.51 -1.50 28.68
N TYR A 138 -4.88 -0.62 29.47
CA TYR A 138 -4.46 -0.87 30.85
C TYR A 138 -5.61 -1.41 31.72
N THR A 139 -6.75 -0.72 31.74
CA THR A 139 -7.92 -1.09 32.56
C THR A 139 -8.49 -2.46 32.17
N GLN A 140 -8.44 -2.79 30.89
CA GLN A 140 -8.88 -4.05 30.32
C GLN A 140 -7.97 -5.20 30.77
N LEU A 141 -6.64 -5.00 30.80
CA LEU A 141 -5.71 -5.96 31.40
C LEU A 141 -5.96 -6.11 32.91
N GLN A 142 -6.10 -5.01 33.66
CA GLN A 142 -6.32 -5.08 35.11
C GLN A 142 -7.62 -5.81 35.46
N ASN A 143 -8.70 -5.60 34.70
CA ASN A 143 -9.95 -6.34 34.88
C ASN A 143 -9.78 -7.83 34.56
N TYR A 144 -9.03 -8.17 33.51
CA TYR A 144 -8.71 -9.57 33.18
C TYR A 144 -7.88 -10.27 34.28
N VAL A 145 -6.88 -9.58 34.83
CA VAL A 145 -6.04 -10.10 35.93
C VAL A 145 -6.86 -10.28 37.21
N LYS A 146 -7.79 -9.35 37.53
CA LYS A 146 -8.76 -9.52 38.62
C LYS A 146 -9.67 -10.74 38.40
N GLU A 147 -10.13 -10.98 37.17
CA GLU A 147 -10.95 -12.15 36.84
C GLU A 147 -10.17 -13.47 36.96
N LEU A 148 -8.91 -13.50 36.51
CA LEU A 148 -8.00 -14.63 36.68
C LEU A 148 -7.77 -14.95 38.17
N ARG A 149 -7.49 -13.92 39.00
CA ARG A 149 -7.38 -14.06 40.46
C ARG A 149 -8.67 -14.61 41.09
N ARG A 150 -9.84 -14.10 40.71
CA ARG A 150 -11.15 -14.63 41.16
C ARG A 150 -11.35 -16.10 40.78
N LYS A 151 -10.86 -16.51 39.62
CA LYS A 151 -10.86 -17.91 39.13
C LYS A 151 -9.72 -18.77 39.72
N ARG A 152 -8.92 -18.25 40.66
CA ARG A 152 -7.70 -18.88 41.22
C ARG A 152 -6.70 -19.36 40.15
N LYS A 153 -6.61 -18.63 39.03
CA LYS A 153 -5.67 -18.91 37.94
C LYS A 153 -4.57 -17.85 37.90
N GLN A 154 -3.31 -18.29 37.86
CA GLN A 154 -2.18 -17.43 37.55
C GLN A 154 -1.82 -17.59 36.06
N LYS A 155 -1.36 -16.52 35.42
CA LYS A 155 -0.79 -16.54 34.07
C LYS A 155 0.45 -15.66 34.01
N THR A 156 1.40 -16.07 33.16
CA THR A 156 2.56 -15.26 32.79
C THR A 156 2.21 -14.43 31.56
N PHE A 157 2.70 -13.20 31.52
CA PHE A 157 2.60 -12.30 30.37
C PHE A 157 4.00 -11.91 29.91
N ILE A 158 4.14 -11.55 28.64
CA ILE A 158 5.35 -11.03 28.03
C ILE A 158 5.09 -9.60 27.55
N VAL A 159 5.95 -8.68 27.97
CA VAL A 159 5.89 -7.27 27.58
C VAL A 159 6.84 -7.07 26.41
N LYS A 160 6.41 -6.35 25.37
CA LYS A 160 7.19 -6.09 24.15
C LYS A 160 7.03 -4.63 23.73
N PRO A 161 8.09 -3.87 23.41
CA PRO A 161 7.94 -2.48 22.97
C PRO A 161 7.21 -2.43 21.62
N SER A 162 6.30 -1.47 21.43
CA SER A 162 5.39 -1.47 20.26
C SER A 162 6.13 -1.40 18.91
N ASN A 163 7.28 -0.71 18.88
CA ASN A 163 8.19 -0.63 17.73
C ASN A 163 9.50 -1.42 17.96
N GLY A 164 9.55 -2.30 18.96
CA GLY A 164 10.76 -3.04 19.35
C GLY A 164 11.07 -4.21 18.40
N ALA A 165 12.36 -4.50 18.24
CA ALA A 165 12.90 -5.59 17.42
C ALA A 165 14.08 -6.28 18.13
N MET A 166 14.56 -7.40 17.57
CA MET A 166 15.76 -8.13 18.03
C MET A 166 15.73 -8.64 19.48
N GLY A 167 14.59 -8.61 20.16
CA GLY A 167 14.45 -9.03 21.56
C GLY A 167 14.72 -7.92 22.60
N HIS A 168 15.17 -6.73 22.18
CA HIS A 168 15.46 -5.64 23.11
C HIS A 168 14.20 -5.09 23.78
N GLY A 169 14.28 -4.82 25.08
CA GLY A 169 13.16 -4.31 25.88
C GLY A 169 12.03 -5.33 26.08
N ILE A 170 12.29 -6.63 25.94
CA ILE A 170 11.33 -7.70 26.23
C ILE A 170 11.60 -8.27 27.62
N TRP A 171 10.56 -8.39 28.45
CA TRP A 171 10.62 -9.06 29.75
C TRP A 171 9.32 -9.82 30.04
N LEU A 172 9.37 -10.75 30.99
CA LEU A 172 8.20 -11.51 31.46
C LEU A 172 7.71 -10.98 32.80
N ILE A 173 6.40 -11.07 33.04
CA ILE A 173 5.75 -10.67 34.29
C ILE A 173 4.70 -11.71 34.70
N ARG A 174 4.46 -11.81 36.01
CA ARG A 174 3.32 -12.56 36.60
C ARG A 174 2.41 -11.69 37.45
N ASN A 175 2.87 -10.52 37.90
CA ASN A 175 2.02 -9.47 38.47
C ASN A 175 1.99 -8.21 37.59
N CYS A 176 0.81 -7.88 37.05
CA CYS A 176 0.59 -6.73 36.17
C CYS A 176 0.37 -5.41 36.94
N GLU A 177 0.36 -5.41 38.28
CA GLU A 177 0.28 -4.20 39.10
C GLU A 177 1.57 -3.35 39.06
N LYS A 178 2.71 -3.97 38.72
CA LYS A 178 4.03 -3.31 38.63
C LYS A 178 4.31 -2.64 37.27
N LEU A 179 3.31 -2.51 36.39
CA LEU A 179 3.51 -1.96 35.04
C LEU A 179 3.38 -0.41 35.02
N PRO A 180 4.33 0.32 34.39
CA PRO A 180 4.23 1.77 34.26
C PRO A 180 3.10 2.14 33.29
N ALA A 181 2.03 2.73 33.82
CA ALA A 181 0.77 2.96 33.10
C ALA A 181 0.81 4.10 32.04
N GLN A 182 1.97 4.68 31.76
CA GLN A 182 2.15 5.77 30.77
C GLN A 182 3.05 5.37 29.58
N GLU A 183 3.66 4.19 29.59
CA GLU A 183 4.59 3.75 28.55
C GLU A 183 3.90 3.09 27.34
N HIS A 184 4.61 3.03 26.21
CA HIS A 184 4.12 2.52 24.93
C HIS A 184 4.68 1.14 24.57
N PHE A 185 4.08 0.10 25.14
CA PHE A 185 4.35 -1.30 24.83
C PHE A 185 3.06 -2.08 24.52
N ILE A 186 3.20 -3.34 24.14
CA ILE A 186 2.12 -4.33 24.23
C ILE A 186 2.41 -5.30 25.38
N VAL A 187 1.35 -5.72 26.08
CA VAL A 187 1.38 -6.87 27.00
C VAL A 187 0.67 -8.02 26.30
N GLN A 188 1.27 -9.21 26.30
CA GLN A 188 0.73 -10.38 25.60
C GLN A 188 0.72 -11.60 26.53
N GLU A 189 -0.29 -12.48 26.42
CA GLU A 189 -0.28 -13.77 27.12
C GLU A 189 0.92 -14.61 26.68
N TYR A 190 1.70 -15.09 27.65
CA TYR A 190 2.84 -15.95 27.37
C TYR A 190 2.38 -17.41 27.22
N LEU A 191 2.86 -18.07 26.16
CA LEU A 191 2.63 -19.50 25.94
C LEU A 191 3.54 -20.31 26.87
N ASP A 192 2.93 -20.82 27.93
CA ASP A 192 3.55 -21.55 29.05
C ASP A 192 3.75 -23.05 28.79
N LYS A 193 3.25 -23.54 27.65
CA LYS A 193 3.44 -24.91 27.14
C LYS A 193 3.73 -24.91 25.63
N PRO A 194 4.90 -24.39 25.19
CA PRO A 194 5.36 -24.51 23.82
C PRO A 194 5.61 -25.99 23.46
N PHE A 195 5.70 -26.29 22.17
CA PHE A 195 6.35 -27.53 21.72
C PHE A 195 7.86 -27.40 21.99
N LEU A 196 8.50 -28.50 22.39
CA LEU A 196 9.91 -28.54 22.76
C LEU A 196 10.66 -29.53 21.87
N MET A 197 11.89 -29.19 21.51
CA MET A 197 12.79 -30.01 20.71
C MET A 197 14.06 -30.25 21.53
N GLU A 198 14.37 -31.51 21.84
CA GLU A 198 15.47 -31.90 22.77
C GLU A 198 15.41 -31.22 24.16
N GLY A 199 14.23 -30.71 24.55
CA GLY A 199 14.00 -29.92 25.78
C GLY A 199 14.17 -28.41 25.62
N TYR A 200 14.57 -27.93 24.44
CA TYR A 200 14.69 -26.50 24.12
C TYR A 200 13.40 -25.94 23.53
N LYS A 201 13.10 -24.68 23.88
CA LYS A 201 12.07 -23.89 23.22
C LYS A 201 12.61 -23.40 21.88
N PHE A 202 11.77 -23.40 20.84
CA PHE A 202 12.11 -22.79 19.55
C PHE A 202 10.97 -21.94 18.98
N ASP A 203 11.28 -21.20 17.91
CA ASP A 203 10.30 -20.59 17.03
C ASP A 203 10.63 -20.85 15.55
N LEU A 204 9.63 -20.63 14.70
CA LEU A 204 9.69 -20.82 13.25
C LEU A 204 9.64 -19.46 12.54
N ARG A 205 10.68 -19.16 11.78
CA ARG A 205 10.69 -18.08 10.78
C ARG A 205 10.29 -18.66 9.42
N ILE A 206 9.08 -18.35 8.96
CA ILE A 206 8.55 -18.77 7.64
C ILE A 206 8.56 -17.58 6.68
N TYR A 207 8.96 -17.82 5.42
CA TYR A 207 9.00 -16.78 4.39
C TYR A 207 7.75 -16.82 3.51
N ILE A 208 7.00 -15.70 3.50
CA ILE A 208 5.76 -15.54 2.74
C ILE A 208 5.95 -14.46 1.68
N LEU A 209 5.63 -14.78 0.43
CA LEU A 209 5.66 -13.86 -0.70
C LEU A 209 4.24 -13.43 -1.07
N VAL A 210 3.99 -12.12 -1.07
CA VAL A 210 2.77 -11.53 -1.63
C VAL A 210 3.15 -10.90 -2.98
N THR A 211 2.52 -11.32 -4.08
CA THR A 211 2.83 -10.82 -5.44
C THR A 211 1.76 -9.89 -6.01
N SER A 212 0.68 -9.65 -5.26
CA SER A 212 -0.46 -8.80 -5.65
C SER A 212 -1.43 -8.65 -4.47
N CYS A 213 -2.09 -7.50 -4.36
CA CYS A 213 -3.32 -7.31 -3.57
C CYS A 213 -4.59 -7.21 -4.44
N ASP A 214 -4.46 -6.85 -5.72
CA ASP A 214 -5.60 -6.64 -6.64
C ASP A 214 -5.45 -7.47 -7.93
N PRO A 215 -5.89 -8.75 -7.95
CA PRO A 215 -6.41 -9.54 -6.83
C PRO A 215 -5.29 -10.02 -5.89
N LEU A 216 -5.64 -10.37 -4.66
CA LEU A 216 -4.71 -10.87 -3.64
C LEU A 216 -4.10 -12.21 -4.07
N ARG A 217 -2.76 -12.35 -3.98
CA ARG A 217 -2.05 -13.60 -4.27
C ARG A 217 -0.91 -13.83 -3.27
N ILE A 218 -0.98 -14.95 -2.56
CA ILE A 218 -0.10 -15.29 -1.43
C ILE A 218 0.57 -16.64 -1.68
N PHE A 219 1.89 -16.68 -1.50
CA PHE A 219 2.74 -17.85 -1.65
C PHE A 219 3.51 -18.09 -0.35
N LEU A 220 3.47 -19.32 0.16
CA LEU A 220 4.27 -19.77 1.30
C LEU A 220 5.51 -20.49 0.78
N TYR A 221 6.69 -20.18 1.33
CA TYR A 221 7.90 -20.96 1.07
C TYR A 221 7.87 -22.21 1.95
N ASN A 222 8.07 -23.41 1.38
CA ASN A 222 8.00 -24.67 2.14
C ASN A 222 9.26 -24.94 2.98
N ASP A 223 10.05 -23.91 3.29
CA ASP A 223 11.19 -23.94 4.19
C ASP A 223 11.34 -22.59 4.92
N GLY A 224 12.29 -22.51 5.84
CA GLY A 224 12.52 -21.37 6.70
C GLY A 224 13.61 -21.68 7.72
N LEU A 225 13.60 -20.95 8.83
CA LEU A 225 14.59 -21.12 9.89
C LEU A 225 13.90 -21.47 11.21
N VAL A 226 14.31 -22.58 11.80
CA VAL A 226 14.01 -22.94 13.19
C VAL A 226 15.06 -22.26 14.06
N ARG A 227 14.62 -21.53 15.10
CA ARG A 227 15.51 -20.80 16.01
C ARG A 227 15.33 -21.33 17.42
N MET A 228 16.32 -22.00 17.98
CA MET A 228 16.28 -22.53 19.34
C MET A 228 16.71 -21.47 20.37
N GLY A 229 16.20 -21.59 21.59
CA GLY A 229 16.84 -21.02 22.77
C GLY A 229 18.13 -21.79 23.12
N THR A 230 18.98 -21.18 23.94
CA THR A 230 20.29 -21.73 24.34
C THR A 230 20.28 -22.43 25.70
N GLU A 231 19.17 -22.34 26.43
CA GLU A 231 18.94 -23.03 27.70
C GLU A 231 17.67 -23.90 27.59
N LYS A 232 17.65 -25.03 28.30
CA LYS A 232 16.48 -25.92 28.34
C LYS A 232 15.28 -25.23 28.96
N TYR A 233 14.09 -25.49 28.41
CA TYR A 233 12.88 -24.78 28.77
C TYR A 233 12.30 -25.28 30.09
N HIS A 234 12.24 -24.39 31.07
CA HIS A 234 11.41 -24.57 32.26
C HIS A 234 10.18 -23.66 32.19
N ALA A 235 9.06 -24.12 32.76
CA ALA A 235 7.84 -23.32 32.82
C ALA A 235 8.07 -22.02 33.63
N PRO A 236 7.44 -20.90 33.24
CA PRO A 236 7.70 -19.61 33.88
C PRO A 236 7.13 -19.53 35.31
N SER A 237 8.01 -19.22 36.24
CA SER A 237 7.86 -19.06 37.68
C SER A 237 8.54 -17.75 38.12
N GLU A 238 8.29 -17.25 39.34
CA GLU A 238 8.92 -15.99 39.79
C GLU A 238 10.47 -16.07 39.81
N ALA A 239 11.05 -17.27 39.93
CA ALA A 239 12.49 -17.49 40.01
C ALA A 239 13.23 -17.46 38.65
N ASN A 240 12.53 -17.69 37.52
CA ASN A 240 13.14 -17.76 36.19
C ASN A 240 12.64 -16.72 35.17
N LEU A 241 11.79 -15.75 35.58
CA LEU A 241 11.33 -14.68 34.66
C LEU A 241 12.47 -13.84 34.04
N SER A 242 13.63 -13.79 34.72
CA SER A 242 14.87 -13.13 34.28
C SER A 242 15.76 -14.00 33.36
N GLN A 243 15.53 -15.31 33.27
CA GLN A 243 16.32 -16.23 32.45
C GLN A 243 15.87 -16.16 30.99
N LEU A 244 16.27 -15.07 30.32
CA LEU A 244 15.80 -14.76 28.96
C LEU A 244 16.25 -15.78 27.90
N TYR A 245 17.34 -16.51 28.10
CA TYR A 245 17.88 -17.46 27.11
C TYR A 245 17.03 -18.74 26.94
N MET A 246 16.33 -19.20 27.98
CA MET A 246 15.31 -20.25 27.86
C MET A 246 13.94 -19.72 27.39
N HIS A 247 13.69 -18.41 27.53
CA HIS A 247 12.37 -17.81 27.29
C HIS A 247 12.24 -17.07 25.94
N LEU A 248 13.35 -16.57 25.38
CA LEU A 248 13.41 -15.86 24.10
C LEU A 248 14.28 -16.64 23.11
N THR A 249 13.76 -16.86 21.91
CA THR A 249 14.38 -17.64 20.81
C THR A 249 15.08 -16.75 19.77
N ASN A 250 15.12 -15.44 20.01
CA ASN A 250 15.72 -14.49 19.08
C ASN A 250 17.23 -14.75 18.93
N TYR A 251 17.70 -14.97 17.71
CA TYR A 251 19.11 -15.15 17.36
C TYR A 251 20.00 -14.02 17.90
N SER A 252 19.54 -12.77 17.84
CA SER A 252 20.23 -11.58 18.36
C SER A 252 20.49 -11.60 19.87
N VAL A 253 19.67 -12.32 20.64
CA VAL A 253 19.89 -12.57 22.07
C VAL A 253 20.82 -13.77 22.24
N ASN A 254 20.41 -14.91 21.68
CA ASN A 254 21.04 -16.22 21.90
C ASN A 254 22.48 -16.32 21.36
N LYS A 255 22.84 -15.64 20.26
CA LYS A 255 24.18 -15.72 19.65
C LYS A 255 25.36 -15.28 20.53
N HIS A 256 25.05 -14.68 21.69
CA HIS A 256 26.01 -14.22 22.70
C HIS A 256 26.04 -15.11 23.96
N ASN A 257 25.20 -16.14 24.06
CA ASN A 257 25.31 -17.16 25.10
C ASN A 257 26.46 -18.11 24.72
N GLU A 258 27.24 -18.53 25.71
CA GLU A 258 28.32 -19.51 25.56
C GLU A 258 27.76 -20.86 25.04
N ASN A 259 26.52 -21.19 25.41
CA ASN A 259 25.79 -22.37 24.94
C ASN A 259 25.22 -22.25 23.51
N PHE A 260 25.61 -21.25 22.72
CA PHE A 260 25.14 -21.10 21.33
C PHE A 260 25.95 -21.98 20.36
N GLU A 261 25.47 -23.21 20.16
CA GLU A 261 26.04 -24.13 19.18
C GLU A 261 25.94 -23.56 17.75
N ARG A 262 27.11 -23.33 17.13
CA ARG A 262 27.26 -22.88 15.74
C ARG A 262 27.53 -24.02 14.74
N ASP A 263 27.53 -25.25 15.23
CA ASP A 263 27.70 -26.47 14.43
C ASP A 263 26.74 -26.44 13.22
N GLU A 264 27.26 -26.73 12.03
CA GLU A 264 26.50 -26.76 10.77
C GLU A 264 26.12 -28.18 10.34
N THR A 265 26.48 -29.20 11.13
CA THR A 265 25.96 -30.56 10.91
C THR A 265 24.45 -30.58 11.11
N VAL A 266 23.76 -31.27 10.21
CA VAL A 266 22.31 -31.15 9.97
C VAL A 266 21.45 -31.37 11.22
N ASP A 267 21.92 -32.20 12.15
CA ASP A 267 21.20 -32.59 13.37
C ASP A 267 21.68 -31.86 14.64
N LYS A 268 22.58 -30.88 14.55
CA LYS A 268 23.11 -30.10 15.69
C LYS A 268 22.93 -28.60 15.48
N GLY A 269 23.42 -27.77 16.41
CA GLY A 269 23.39 -26.32 16.25
C GLY A 269 22.07 -25.67 16.64
N SER A 270 22.11 -24.46 17.21
CA SER A 270 20.93 -23.73 17.70
C SER A 270 20.02 -23.16 16.59
N LYS A 271 20.28 -23.49 15.32
CA LYS A 271 19.54 -23.05 14.12
C LYS A 271 19.48 -24.18 13.10
N ARG A 272 18.27 -24.68 12.80
CA ARG A 272 18.03 -25.76 11.81
C ARG A 272 17.06 -25.28 10.72
N SER A 273 16.96 -25.98 9.59
CA SER A 273 15.99 -25.66 8.54
C SER A 273 14.58 -26.17 8.89
N ILE A 274 13.53 -25.60 8.28
CA ILE A 274 12.17 -26.15 8.43
C ILE A 274 12.03 -27.45 7.62
N SER A 275 12.75 -27.60 6.50
CA SER A 275 12.89 -28.90 5.82
C SER A 275 13.31 -30.01 6.79
N TRP A 276 14.39 -29.79 7.55
CA TRP A 276 14.84 -30.72 8.60
C TRP A 276 13.77 -30.92 9.68
N PHE A 277 13.13 -29.85 10.17
CA PHE A 277 12.10 -29.97 11.22
C PHE A 277 10.87 -30.76 10.76
N THR A 278 10.47 -30.65 9.48
CA THR A 278 9.41 -31.52 8.96
C THR A 278 9.84 -32.98 8.89
N GLN A 279 11.12 -33.27 8.69
CA GLN A 279 11.62 -34.65 8.78
C GLN A 279 11.66 -35.14 10.23
N PHE A 280 12.09 -34.31 11.19
CA PHE A 280 11.97 -34.59 12.62
C PHE A 280 10.52 -34.91 13.01
N LEU A 281 9.54 -34.13 12.54
CA LEU A 281 8.11 -34.38 12.79
C LEU A 281 7.66 -35.74 12.23
N ARG A 282 8.06 -36.12 10.99
CA ARG A 282 7.76 -37.45 10.43
C ARG A 282 8.37 -38.58 11.26
N CYS A 283 9.61 -38.42 11.74
CA CYS A 283 10.31 -39.42 12.54
C CYS A 283 9.77 -39.54 13.98
N ASN A 284 8.82 -38.70 14.37
CA ASN A 284 8.13 -38.73 15.66
C ASN A 284 6.59 -38.83 15.47
N ASP A 285 6.15 -39.43 14.36
CA ASP A 285 4.74 -39.72 14.03
C ASP A 285 3.77 -38.51 14.04
N TYR A 286 4.28 -37.31 13.76
CA TYR A 286 3.46 -36.09 13.69
C TYR A 286 3.02 -35.76 12.25
N ASP A 287 1.75 -35.35 12.11
CA ASP A 287 1.16 -34.97 10.82
C ASP A 287 1.72 -33.65 10.27
N VAL A 288 2.69 -33.78 9.37
CA VAL A 288 3.31 -32.68 8.62
C VAL A 288 2.36 -32.03 7.61
N ALA A 289 1.37 -32.77 7.07
CA ALA A 289 0.38 -32.19 6.16
C ALA A 289 -0.55 -31.24 6.92
N LYS A 290 -1.04 -31.65 8.10
CA LYS A 290 -1.79 -30.77 9.01
C LYS A 290 -0.95 -29.60 9.50
N PHE A 291 0.32 -29.79 9.89
CA PHE A 291 1.21 -28.68 10.25
C PHE A 291 1.24 -27.61 9.15
N TRP A 292 1.50 -28.01 7.90
CA TRP A 292 1.51 -27.07 6.78
C TRP A 292 0.12 -26.51 6.43
N GLY A 293 -0.96 -27.22 6.73
CA GLY A 293 -2.34 -26.73 6.61
C GLY A 293 -2.65 -25.62 7.60
N ASP A 294 -2.47 -25.87 8.90
CA ASP A 294 -2.70 -24.92 9.99
C ASP A 294 -1.86 -23.64 9.80
N ILE A 295 -0.59 -23.79 9.39
CA ILE A 295 0.30 -22.67 9.05
C ILE A 295 -0.25 -21.86 7.86
N SER A 296 -0.79 -22.53 6.83
CA SER A 296 -1.34 -21.84 5.64
C SER A 296 -2.62 -21.08 5.99
N GLU A 297 -3.53 -21.68 6.76
CA GLU A 297 -4.72 -20.97 7.27
C GLU A 297 -4.35 -19.76 8.13
N LEU A 298 -3.35 -19.89 9.02
CA LEU A 298 -2.84 -18.78 9.84
C LEU A 298 -2.34 -17.62 8.96
N VAL A 299 -1.52 -17.91 7.95
CA VAL A 299 -0.95 -16.89 7.06
C VAL A 299 -2.02 -16.21 6.21
N VAL A 300 -2.92 -16.97 5.57
CA VAL A 300 -3.98 -16.39 4.73
C VAL A 300 -4.92 -15.53 5.57
N LYS A 301 -5.44 -16.06 6.69
CA LYS A 301 -6.34 -15.29 7.57
C LYS A 301 -5.69 -14.01 8.11
N THR A 302 -4.38 -14.06 8.38
CA THR A 302 -3.59 -12.89 8.80
C THR A 302 -3.49 -11.82 7.70
N LEU A 303 -3.21 -12.22 6.46
CA LEU A 303 -3.15 -11.29 5.34
C LEU A 303 -4.53 -10.76 4.92
N ILE A 304 -5.61 -11.53 5.14
CA ILE A 304 -7.00 -11.06 5.01
C ILE A 304 -7.28 -9.86 5.95
N VAL A 305 -6.66 -9.80 7.14
CA VAL A 305 -6.78 -8.62 8.02
C VAL A 305 -6.06 -7.39 7.45
N ALA A 306 -4.95 -7.59 6.73
CA ALA A 306 -4.17 -6.53 6.11
C ALA A 306 -4.79 -6.02 4.80
N GLU A 307 -5.40 -6.91 4.03
CA GLU A 307 -5.89 -6.67 2.66
C GLU A 307 -6.70 -5.37 2.50
N PRO A 308 -7.76 -5.07 3.28
CA PRO A 308 -8.49 -3.82 3.10
C PRO A 308 -7.65 -2.56 3.35
N HIS A 309 -6.64 -2.63 4.24
CA HIS A 309 -5.70 -1.54 4.49
C HIS A 309 -4.68 -1.39 3.35
N VAL A 310 -4.14 -2.52 2.86
CA VAL A 310 -3.15 -2.58 1.78
C VAL A 310 -3.76 -2.17 0.45
N LEU A 311 -4.93 -2.71 0.08
CA LEU A 311 -5.65 -2.38 -1.16
C LEU A 311 -6.02 -0.90 -1.22
N HIS A 312 -6.54 -0.35 -0.11
CA HIS A 312 -6.86 1.07 -0.03
C HIS A 312 -5.59 1.92 -0.21
N ALA A 313 -4.52 1.63 0.53
CA ALA A 313 -3.26 2.38 0.41
C ALA A 313 -2.65 2.26 -0.99
N TYR A 314 -2.64 1.06 -1.59
CA TYR A 314 -2.13 0.82 -2.94
C TYR A 314 -2.91 1.60 -3.99
N ARG A 315 -4.24 1.56 -3.97
CA ARG A 315 -5.10 2.31 -4.90
C ARG A 315 -4.99 3.83 -4.70
N MET A 316 -4.70 4.32 -3.49
CA MET A 316 -4.40 5.75 -3.23
C MET A 316 -3.01 6.17 -3.72
N CYS A 317 -2.00 5.29 -3.63
CA CYS A 317 -0.67 5.53 -4.23
C CYS A 317 -0.70 5.41 -5.75
N ARG A 318 -1.57 4.58 -6.32
CA ARG A 318 -1.60 4.21 -7.75
C ARG A 318 -2.90 4.63 -8.46
N PRO A 319 -3.33 5.91 -8.40
CA PRO A 319 -4.53 6.36 -9.10
C PRO A 319 -4.35 6.21 -10.63
N GLY A 320 -5.41 5.80 -11.32
CA GLY A 320 -5.39 5.63 -12.78
C GLY A 320 -4.66 4.38 -13.29
N GLN A 321 -4.39 3.38 -12.44
CA GLN A 321 -4.09 2.04 -12.96
C GLN A 321 -5.34 1.45 -13.62
N PRO A 322 -5.26 0.88 -14.84
CA PRO A 322 -6.36 0.15 -15.44
C PRO A 322 -6.76 -1.08 -14.60
N PRO A 323 -8.04 -1.50 -14.64
CA PRO A 323 -8.46 -2.79 -14.10
C PRO A 323 -7.59 -3.94 -14.62
N GLY A 324 -7.31 -4.93 -13.77
CA GLY A 324 -6.51 -6.10 -14.14
C GLY A 324 -5.06 -5.77 -14.55
N SER A 325 -4.51 -4.60 -14.21
CA SER A 325 -3.09 -4.26 -14.38
C SER A 325 -2.15 -5.17 -13.56
N ASP A 326 -0.87 -5.25 -13.93
CA ASP A 326 0.11 -6.03 -13.16
C ASP A 326 0.51 -5.27 -11.89
N SER A 327 0.58 -5.94 -10.73
CA SER A 327 0.97 -5.28 -9.47
C SER A 327 2.36 -4.65 -9.58
N VAL A 328 2.46 -3.38 -9.15
CA VAL A 328 3.74 -2.66 -9.01
C VAL A 328 4.47 -3.06 -7.72
N CYS A 329 3.73 -3.54 -6.72
CA CYS A 329 4.29 -3.97 -5.44
C CYS A 329 4.31 -5.51 -5.32
N PHE A 330 5.35 -6.03 -4.70
CA PHE A 330 5.42 -7.35 -4.09
C PHE A 330 6.06 -7.20 -2.70
N GLU A 331 5.99 -8.19 -1.80
CA GLU A 331 6.69 -8.10 -0.50
C GLU A 331 7.03 -9.50 0.02
N VAL A 332 8.24 -9.65 0.61
CA VAL A 332 8.72 -10.89 1.22
C VAL A 332 8.69 -10.73 2.74
N LEU A 333 7.63 -11.25 3.36
CA LEU A 333 7.37 -11.17 4.79
C LEU A 333 8.01 -12.34 5.53
N GLY A 334 8.70 -12.07 6.63
CA GLY A 334 9.11 -13.08 7.61
C GLY A 334 8.03 -13.22 8.69
N PHE A 335 7.29 -14.32 8.70
CA PHE A 335 6.36 -14.64 9.78
C PHE A 335 7.12 -15.31 10.92
N ASP A 336 6.87 -14.87 12.16
CA ASP A 336 7.45 -15.45 13.38
C ASP A 336 6.33 -16.20 14.12
N ILE A 337 6.41 -17.53 14.12
CA ILE A 337 5.38 -18.44 14.61
C ILE A 337 5.97 -19.35 15.68
N ILE A 338 5.23 -19.67 16.73
CA ILE A 338 5.59 -20.70 17.71
C ILE A 338 4.51 -21.77 17.77
N LEU A 339 4.92 -23.02 18.00
CA LEU A 339 4.00 -24.13 18.19
C LEU A 339 3.74 -24.33 19.69
N ASP A 340 2.51 -24.65 20.08
CA ASP A 340 2.23 -25.17 21.43
C ASP A 340 2.43 -26.70 21.49
N HIS A 341 2.39 -27.25 22.70
CA HIS A 341 2.50 -28.69 22.99
C HIS A 341 1.49 -29.60 22.26
N LYS A 342 0.56 -29.07 21.45
CA LYS A 342 -0.36 -29.81 20.57
C LYS A 342 -0.08 -29.55 19.08
N LEU A 343 1.10 -29.01 18.77
CA LEU A 343 1.54 -28.53 17.46
C LEU A 343 0.65 -27.45 16.82
N LYS A 344 -0.28 -26.84 17.58
CA LYS A 344 -1.05 -25.70 17.07
C LYS A 344 -0.12 -24.50 16.87
N PRO A 345 -0.12 -23.85 15.69
CA PRO A 345 0.69 -22.67 15.45
C PRO A 345 0.04 -21.40 16.03
N TRP A 346 0.89 -20.54 16.58
CA TRP A 346 0.55 -19.25 17.16
C TRP A 346 1.41 -18.13 16.55
N LEU A 347 0.77 -17.08 16.05
CA LEU A 347 1.45 -15.91 15.48
C LEU A 347 2.04 -15.03 16.58
N LEU A 348 3.34 -14.71 16.48
CA LEU A 348 4.04 -13.82 17.42
C LEU A 348 4.26 -12.41 16.86
N GLU A 349 4.76 -12.31 15.62
CA GLU A 349 4.97 -11.06 14.88
C GLU A 349 5.16 -11.31 13.38
N ILE A 350 5.14 -10.24 12.58
CA ILE A 350 5.36 -10.27 11.14
C ILE A 350 6.42 -9.23 10.81
N ASN A 351 7.56 -9.70 10.32
CA ASN A 351 8.70 -8.88 9.95
C ASN A 351 8.62 -8.53 8.46
N ARG A 352 8.25 -7.28 8.15
CA ARG A 352 8.23 -6.76 6.76
C ARG A 352 9.61 -6.59 6.12
N ALA A 353 10.64 -6.58 6.95
CA ALA A 353 12.04 -6.44 6.59
C ALA A 353 12.83 -7.54 7.31
N PRO A 354 12.64 -8.82 6.94
CA PRO A 354 13.37 -9.92 7.57
C PRO A 354 14.87 -9.77 7.26
N SER A 355 15.74 -10.16 8.21
CA SER A 355 17.18 -10.13 7.95
C SER A 355 17.55 -11.17 6.89
N PHE A 356 18.16 -10.70 5.80
CA PHE A 356 18.78 -11.54 4.77
C PHE A 356 20.31 -11.67 4.95
N ALA A 357 20.84 -11.42 6.14
CA ALA A 357 22.23 -11.75 6.47
C ALA A 357 22.43 -13.28 6.42
N THR A 358 23.60 -13.74 5.96
CA THR A 358 23.92 -15.15 5.72
C THR A 358 25.14 -15.56 6.55
N ASP A 359 24.95 -15.61 7.87
CA ASP A 359 26.01 -15.88 8.85
C ASP A 359 26.43 -17.37 8.88
N GLN A 360 25.56 -18.26 8.39
CA GLN A 360 25.73 -19.73 8.34
C GLN A 360 25.23 -20.29 7.00
N LYS A 361 25.68 -21.49 6.62
CA LYS A 361 25.28 -22.20 5.39
C LYS A 361 23.77 -22.36 5.25
N ILE A 362 23.08 -22.72 6.35
CA ILE A 362 21.61 -22.85 6.40
C ILE A 362 20.92 -21.50 6.10
N ASP A 363 21.46 -20.38 6.57
CA ASP A 363 20.93 -19.06 6.22
C ASP A 363 21.08 -18.80 4.71
N TYR A 364 22.25 -19.09 4.13
CA TYR A 364 22.50 -18.89 2.70
C TYR A 364 21.50 -19.67 1.84
N ASP A 365 21.36 -20.98 2.05
CA ASP A 365 20.54 -21.82 1.16
C ASP A 365 19.05 -21.48 1.24
N VAL A 366 18.51 -21.32 2.46
CA VAL A 366 17.10 -20.95 2.67
C VAL A 366 16.79 -19.56 2.10
N LYS A 367 17.63 -18.56 2.38
CA LYS A 367 17.39 -17.17 1.94
C LYS A 367 17.62 -17.00 0.44
N LYS A 368 18.65 -17.65 -0.13
CA LYS A 368 18.87 -17.66 -1.58
C LYS A 368 17.68 -18.27 -2.30
N GLY A 369 17.23 -19.45 -1.88
CA GLY A 369 16.10 -20.14 -2.50
C GLY A 369 14.79 -19.34 -2.42
N ALA A 370 14.51 -18.70 -1.28
CA ALA A 370 13.34 -17.84 -1.13
C ALA A 370 13.41 -16.62 -2.08
N LEU A 371 14.53 -15.88 -2.07
CA LEU A 371 14.71 -14.69 -2.92
C LEU A 371 14.68 -15.05 -4.42
N LEU A 372 15.39 -16.11 -4.84
CA LEU A 372 15.51 -16.51 -6.23
C LEU A 372 14.18 -16.99 -6.81
N ASN A 373 13.46 -17.85 -6.09
CA ASN A 373 12.15 -18.32 -6.53
C ASN A 373 11.09 -17.19 -6.49
N ALA A 374 11.23 -16.23 -5.58
CA ALA A 374 10.39 -15.03 -5.59
C ALA A 374 10.59 -14.18 -6.86
N LEU A 375 11.85 -13.87 -7.24
CA LEU A 375 12.11 -13.11 -8.47
C LEU A 375 11.67 -13.85 -9.74
N LYS A 376 11.78 -15.19 -9.77
CA LYS A 376 11.22 -16.03 -10.85
C LYS A 376 9.69 -15.90 -10.93
N LEU A 377 8.98 -16.01 -9.81
CA LEU A 377 7.51 -15.89 -9.77
C LEU A 377 6.99 -14.51 -10.24
N LEU A 378 7.77 -13.43 -10.08
CA LEU A 378 7.35 -12.08 -10.50
C LEU A 378 7.27 -11.88 -12.02
N ASN A 379 7.90 -12.74 -12.84
CA ASN A 379 7.88 -12.66 -14.31
C ASN A 379 8.19 -11.25 -14.86
N ILE A 380 9.27 -10.64 -14.36
CA ILE A 380 9.73 -9.33 -14.84
C ILE A 380 10.33 -9.52 -16.23
N ARG A 381 9.77 -8.88 -17.27
CA ARG A 381 10.26 -9.01 -18.64
C ARG A 381 10.74 -7.67 -19.20
N ALA A 382 11.82 -7.68 -19.96
CA ALA A 382 12.31 -6.47 -20.63
C ALA A 382 11.30 -5.87 -21.62
N SER A 383 10.35 -6.68 -22.12
CA SER A 383 9.22 -6.20 -22.93
C SER A 383 8.29 -5.26 -22.16
N ASP A 384 8.24 -5.31 -20.83
CA ASP A 384 7.25 -4.58 -20.03
C ASP A 384 7.47 -3.05 -20.09
N LYS A 385 8.73 -2.58 -20.13
CA LYS A 385 9.06 -1.15 -20.31
C LYS A 385 8.55 -0.62 -21.67
N LYS A 386 8.65 -1.44 -22.74
CA LYS A 386 8.09 -1.12 -24.07
C LYS A 386 6.56 -1.24 -24.11
N ARG A 387 5.99 -2.27 -23.48
CA ARG A 387 4.54 -2.54 -23.39
C ARG A 387 3.81 -1.41 -22.67
N ASN A 388 4.34 -0.95 -21.53
CA ASN A 388 3.78 0.18 -20.79
C ASN A 388 3.88 1.50 -21.57
N LEU A 389 5.01 1.79 -22.24
CA LEU A 389 5.14 2.99 -23.07
C LEU A 389 4.17 2.97 -24.27
N ALA A 390 3.95 1.81 -24.90
CA ALA A 390 2.97 1.66 -25.96
C ALA A 390 1.53 1.88 -25.45
N GLN A 391 1.19 1.34 -24.27
CA GLN A 391 -0.11 1.55 -23.63
C GLN A 391 -0.34 3.03 -23.27
N GLN A 392 0.65 3.71 -22.70
CA GLN A 392 0.59 5.15 -22.39
C GLN A 392 0.41 6.00 -23.66
N LYS A 393 1.08 5.65 -24.77
CA LYS A 393 0.87 6.32 -26.06
C LYS A 393 -0.53 6.11 -26.62
N ALA A 394 -1.04 4.87 -26.61
CA ALA A 394 -2.40 4.56 -27.05
C ALA A 394 -3.47 5.26 -26.19
N GLU A 395 -3.26 5.35 -24.88
CA GLU A 395 -4.16 6.06 -23.97
C GLU A 395 -4.10 7.58 -24.20
N ALA A 396 -2.92 8.17 -24.37
CA ALA A 396 -2.76 9.58 -24.74
C ALA A 396 -3.44 9.88 -26.10
N GLN A 397 -3.32 8.99 -27.09
CA GLN A 397 -4.02 9.11 -28.36
C GLN A 397 -5.55 9.02 -28.20
N ARG A 398 -6.08 8.12 -27.37
CA ARG A 398 -7.52 8.07 -27.04
C ARG A 398 -8.01 9.38 -26.40
N ARG A 399 -7.21 9.97 -25.50
CA ARG A 399 -7.52 11.26 -24.83
C ARG A 399 -7.46 12.44 -25.81
N LEU A 400 -6.55 12.44 -26.77
CA LEU A 400 -6.36 13.52 -27.75
C LEU A 400 -7.34 13.48 -28.93
N TYR A 401 -7.60 12.30 -29.50
CA TYR A 401 -8.36 12.13 -30.74
C TYR A 401 -9.81 11.65 -30.55
N GLY A 402 -10.27 11.50 -29.31
CA GLY A 402 -11.67 11.22 -28.94
C GLY A 402 -12.24 9.86 -29.37
N HIS A 403 -11.53 9.08 -30.18
CA HIS A 403 -11.90 7.78 -30.73
C HIS A 403 -11.93 6.66 -29.67
N GLY A 404 -12.87 6.78 -28.74
CA GLY A 404 -13.02 5.90 -27.58
C GLY A 404 -13.76 6.53 -26.39
N SER A 405 -14.05 7.84 -26.45
CA SER A 405 -15.13 8.39 -25.62
C SER A 405 -16.44 8.09 -26.33
N MET A 406 -17.20 7.11 -25.85
CA MET A 406 -18.62 6.92 -26.19
C MET A 406 -19.29 8.29 -26.29
N LYS A 407 -19.72 8.71 -27.49
CA LYS A 407 -20.42 9.98 -27.65
C LYS A 407 -21.65 9.94 -26.76
N LYS A 408 -21.79 10.88 -25.81
CA LYS A 408 -23.04 11.04 -25.06
C LYS A 408 -24.12 11.33 -26.10
N LEU A 409 -25.07 10.39 -26.24
CA LEU A 409 -26.18 10.55 -27.16
C LEU A 409 -26.91 11.86 -26.85
N PRO A 410 -27.26 12.67 -27.87
CA PRO A 410 -28.12 13.83 -27.68
C PRO A 410 -29.44 13.42 -27.01
N ALA A 411 -30.05 14.33 -26.25
CA ALA A 411 -31.33 14.03 -25.57
C ALA A 411 -32.47 13.67 -26.55
N ALA A 412 -32.36 14.10 -27.81
CA ALA A 412 -33.27 13.78 -28.92
C ALA A 412 -32.87 12.53 -29.74
N SER A 413 -31.91 11.73 -29.27
CA SER A 413 -31.54 10.47 -29.92
C SER A 413 -32.71 9.47 -29.87
N SER A 414 -32.83 8.66 -30.92
CA SER A 414 -33.86 7.64 -31.09
C SER A 414 -33.62 6.40 -30.22
N ASP A 415 -34.66 5.59 -30.01
CA ASP A 415 -34.55 4.44 -29.09
C ASP A 415 -33.70 3.29 -29.63
N TRP A 416 -33.60 3.14 -30.96
CA TRP A 416 -32.68 2.17 -31.57
C TRP A 416 -31.21 2.58 -31.35
N GLU A 417 -30.87 3.87 -31.43
CA GLU A 417 -29.52 4.37 -31.11
C GLU A 417 -29.16 4.13 -29.64
N LYS A 418 -30.12 4.33 -28.71
CA LYS A 418 -29.94 4.06 -27.28
C LYS A 418 -29.69 2.57 -27.01
N GLN A 419 -30.46 1.69 -27.66
CA GLN A 419 -30.29 0.25 -27.56
C GLN A 419 -28.93 -0.19 -28.14
N ARG A 420 -28.59 0.26 -29.35
CA ARG A 420 -27.31 -0.03 -30.00
C ARG A 420 -26.11 0.43 -29.18
N HIS A 421 -26.11 1.67 -28.68
CA HIS A 421 -25.05 2.22 -27.81
C HIS A 421 -24.90 1.42 -26.50
N THR A 422 -26.00 0.85 -26.01
CA THR A 422 -25.98 -0.03 -24.83
C THR A 422 -25.40 -1.40 -25.14
N LEU A 423 -25.69 -1.98 -26.30
CA LEU A 423 -25.06 -3.22 -26.79
C LEU A 423 -23.56 -3.02 -27.08
N GLU A 424 -23.19 -1.94 -27.77
CA GLU A 424 -21.79 -1.60 -28.07
C GLU A 424 -20.99 -1.45 -26.76
N ARG A 425 -21.52 -0.75 -25.75
CA ARG A 425 -20.91 -0.68 -24.41
C ARG A 425 -20.74 -2.06 -23.78
N ARG A 426 -21.81 -2.87 -23.74
CA ARG A 426 -21.77 -4.22 -23.14
C ARG A 426 -20.74 -5.11 -23.83
N ARG A 427 -20.62 -5.01 -25.15
CA ARG A 427 -19.64 -5.74 -25.98
C ARG A 427 -18.20 -5.25 -25.76
N GLU A 428 -17.98 -3.96 -25.47
CA GLU A 428 -16.66 -3.46 -25.01
C GLU A 428 -16.32 -3.96 -23.60
N GLU A 429 -17.25 -3.85 -22.64
CA GLU A 429 -17.08 -4.32 -21.26
C GLU A 429 -16.75 -5.82 -21.20
N LEU A 430 -17.48 -6.65 -21.96
CA LEU A 430 -17.21 -8.10 -22.07
C LEU A 430 -15.86 -8.40 -22.75
N LYS A 431 -15.44 -7.63 -23.77
CA LYS A 431 -14.12 -7.77 -24.40
C LYS A 431 -12.98 -7.42 -23.44
N GLU A 432 -13.18 -6.42 -22.56
CA GLU A 432 -12.21 -6.11 -21.50
C GLU A 432 -12.15 -7.23 -20.44
N GLN A 433 -13.29 -7.78 -20.01
CA GLN A 433 -13.31 -8.93 -19.10
C GLN A 433 -12.64 -10.18 -19.72
N LEU A 434 -12.91 -10.51 -20.99
CA LEU A 434 -12.24 -11.62 -21.69
C LEU A 434 -10.72 -11.44 -21.73
N ALA A 435 -10.24 -10.23 -22.02
CA ALA A 435 -8.81 -9.92 -21.99
C ALA A 435 -8.20 -10.04 -20.58
N GLN A 436 -8.95 -9.66 -19.54
CA GLN A 436 -8.56 -9.81 -18.15
C GLN A 436 -8.48 -11.28 -17.71
N VAL A 437 -9.48 -12.11 -18.06
CA VAL A 437 -9.51 -13.55 -17.76
C VAL A 437 -8.35 -14.30 -18.45
N ARG A 438 -8.15 -14.08 -19.76
CA ARG A 438 -7.01 -14.67 -20.50
C ARG A 438 -5.66 -14.26 -19.92
N LYS A 439 -5.52 -13.00 -19.50
CA LYS A 439 -4.32 -12.52 -18.82
C LYS A 439 -4.11 -13.20 -17.46
N GLN A 440 -5.19 -13.40 -16.68
CA GLN A 440 -5.11 -14.14 -15.42
C GLN A 440 -4.70 -15.60 -15.68
N PHE A 441 -5.31 -16.30 -16.63
CA PHE A 441 -4.94 -17.68 -16.98
C PHE A 441 -3.44 -17.80 -17.34
N SER A 442 -2.93 -16.90 -18.18
CA SER A 442 -1.50 -16.85 -18.53
C SER A 442 -0.60 -16.60 -17.32
N ARG A 443 -1.02 -15.76 -16.35
CA ARG A 443 -0.32 -15.56 -15.07
C ARG A 443 -0.35 -16.83 -14.22
N GLU A 444 -1.50 -17.50 -14.11
CA GLU A 444 -1.66 -18.73 -13.32
C GLU A 444 -0.80 -19.88 -13.87
N GLN A 445 -0.75 -20.03 -15.20
CA GLN A 445 0.08 -21.02 -15.88
C GLN A 445 1.58 -20.76 -15.64
N HIS A 446 2.02 -19.51 -15.75
CA HIS A 446 3.40 -19.13 -15.43
C HIS A 446 3.73 -19.39 -13.95
N GLU A 447 2.87 -18.96 -13.03
CA GLU A 447 3.07 -19.17 -11.59
C GLU A 447 3.19 -20.67 -11.27
N LYS A 448 2.30 -21.53 -11.80
CA LYS A 448 2.38 -23.00 -11.64
C LYS A 448 3.68 -23.61 -12.15
N GLN A 449 4.25 -23.09 -13.25
CA GLN A 449 5.51 -23.55 -13.81
C GLN A 449 6.76 -23.07 -13.04
N HIS A 450 6.67 -21.97 -12.29
CA HIS A 450 7.83 -21.29 -11.69
C HIS A 450 7.76 -21.18 -10.17
N LEU A 451 6.94 -22.00 -9.50
CA LEU A 451 6.83 -22.07 -8.04
C LEU A 451 8.18 -22.30 -7.33
N GLY A 452 9.05 -23.16 -7.88
CA GLY A 452 10.25 -23.60 -7.16
C GLY A 452 9.85 -24.28 -5.84
N ASN A 453 10.37 -23.79 -4.71
CA ASN A 453 9.93 -24.26 -3.38
C ASN A 453 8.88 -23.34 -2.70
N TYR A 454 8.15 -22.53 -3.48
CA TYR A 454 6.91 -21.89 -3.01
C TYR A 454 5.69 -22.77 -3.27
N ARG A 455 4.64 -22.60 -2.46
CA ARG A 455 3.29 -23.11 -2.70
C ARG A 455 2.30 -21.94 -2.68
N ARG A 456 1.42 -21.85 -3.68
CA ARG A 456 0.29 -20.91 -3.65
C ARG A 456 -0.67 -21.32 -2.51
N ILE A 457 -0.94 -20.40 -1.59
CA ILE A 457 -1.89 -20.62 -0.48
C ILE A 457 -3.12 -19.70 -0.57
N TYR A 458 -3.04 -18.62 -1.35
CA TYR A 458 -4.22 -17.86 -1.77
C TYR A 458 -4.09 -17.34 -3.21
N PRO A 459 -5.13 -17.46 -4.07
CA PRO A 459 -6.32 -18.29 -3.84
C PRO A 459 -5.94 -19.78 -3.74
N PRO A 460 -6.56 -20.56 -2.83
CA PRO A 460 -6.38 -22.00 -2.77
C PRO A 460 -7.06 -22.69 -3.97
N ASP A 461 -6.65 -23.91 -4.27
CA ASP A 461 -7.30 -24.74 -5.32
C ASP A 461 -8.61 -25.41 -4.81
N ASP A 462 -8.81 -25.47 -3.49
CA ASP A 462 -10.08 -25.87 -2.86
C ASP A 462 -11.09 -24.70 -2.88
N LYS A 463 -12.25 -24.95 -3.51
CA LYS A 463 -13.36 -23.99 -3.64
C LYS A 463 -14.02 -23.67 -2.30
N LEU A 464 -14.22 -24.65 -1.41
CA LEU A 464 -14.88 -24.43 -0.13
C LEU A 464 -13.99 -23.58 0.80
N LEU A 465 -12.68 -23.82 0.75
CA LEU A 465 -11.69 -22.99 1.44
C LEU A 465 -11.59 -21.58 0.83
N LEU A 466 -11.70 -21.43 -0.49
CA LEU A 466 -11.79 -20.12 -1.14
C LEU A 466 -13.04 -19.35 -0.72
N GLU A 467 -14.23 -19.96 -0.76
CA GLU A 467 -15.50 -19.35 -0.31
C GLU A 467 -15.43 -18.90 1.16
N LYS A 468 -14.83 -19.74 2.02
CA LYS A 468 -14.53 -19.40 3.42
C LYS A 468 -13.63 -18.16 3.52
N TYR A 469 -12.57 -18.08 2.72
CA TYR A 469 -11.68 -16.91 2.70
C TYR A 469 -12.36 -15.65 2.10
N GLU A 470 -13.21 -15.78 1.09
CA GLU A 470 -13.98 -14.65 0.55
C GLU A 470 -14.99 -14.10 1.57
N SER A 471 -15.62 -14.97 2.37
CA SER A 471 -16.45 -14.58 3.51
C SER A 471 -15.64 -13.80 4.57
N LEU A 472 -14.44 -14.27 4.92
CA LEU A 472 -13.54 -13.58 5.86
C LEU A 472 -13.01 -12.26 5.29
N LEU A 473 -12.74 -12.15 3.98
CA LEU A 473 -12.43 -10.90 3.31
C LEU A 473 -13.60 -9.92 3.40
N SER A 474 -14.83 -10.36 3.10
CA SER A 474 -16.03 -9.52 3.24
C SER A 474 -16.18 -8.99 4.67
N ALA A 475 -15.96 -9.84 5.68
CA ALA A 475 -15.96 -9.42 7.08
C ALA A 475 -14.81 -8.44 7.42
N ALA A 476 -13.61 -8.62 6.86
CA ALA A 476 -12.49 -7.70 7.05
C ALA A 476 -12.73 -6.34 6.39
N PHE A 477 -13.27 -6.31 5.17
CA PHE A 477 -13.69 -5.09 4.50
C PHE A 477 -14.82 -4.39 5.28
N GLN A 478 -15.86 -5.10 5.73
CA GLN A 478 -16.90 -4.51 6.60
C GLN A 478 -16.29 -3.91 7.88
N THR A 479 -15.38 -4.62 8.54
CA THR A 479 -14.65 -4.17 9.75
C THR A 479 -13.80 -2.92 9.50
N PHE A 480 -13.21 -2.79 8.32
CA PHE A 480 -12.44 -1.60 7.90
C PHE A 480 -13.36 -0.42 7.54
N LEU A 481 -14.44 -0.69 6.79
CA LEU A 481 -15.38 0.31 6.29
C LEU A 481 -16.36 0.81 7.36
N ALA A 482 -16.48 0.12 8.50
CA ALA A 482 -17.20 0.56 9.69
C ALA A 482 -16.72 1.89 10.30
N GLY A 483 -15.68 2.52 9.72
CA GLY A 483 -15.36 3.93 9.93
C GLY A 483 -15.21 4.80 8.66
N ARG A 484 -15.24 4.25 7.43
CA ARG A 484 -14.98 5.00 6.17
C ARG A 484 -15.62 4.39 4.90
N ALA A 485 -16.31 5.24 4.13
CA ALA A 485 -16.52 5.19 2.66
C ALA A 485 -17.09 3.90 1.98
N ALA A 486 -18.40 3.91 1.66
CA ALA A 486 -19.13 2.82 1.01
C ALA A 486 -18.71 2.41 -0.42
N SER A 487 -17.74 3.09 -1.07
CA SER A 487 -17.41 2.83 -2.49
C SER A 487 -16.84 1.43 -2.75
N LEU A 488 -16.09 0.86 -1.80
CA LEU A 488 -15.46 -0.46 -1.95
C LEU A 488 -16.49 -1.61 -1.91
N GLN A 489 -17.58 -1.47 -1.16
CA GLN A 489 -18.67 -2.46 -1.10
C GLN A 489 -19.35 -2.68 -2.46
N LYS A 490 -19.50 -1.61 -3.26
CA LYS A 490 -20.18 -1.69 -4.57
C LYS A 490 -19.35 -2.47 -5.60
N GLU A 491 -18.02 -2.41 -5.52
CA GLU A 491 -17.13 -3.16 -6.41
C GLU A 491 -17.00 -4.64 -6.01
N MET A 492 -16.98 -4.92 -4.69
CA MET A 492 -16.92 -6.28 -4.15
C MET A 492 -18.16 -7.12 -4.53
N ASN A 493 -19.31 -6.46 -4.73
CA ASN A 493 -20.56 -7.09 -5.14
C ASN A 493 -20.79 -7.12 -6.67
N ASN A 494 -19.77 -6.85 -7.51
CA ASN A 494 -19.92 -6.89 -8.97
C ASN A 494 -19.90 -8.34 -9.50
N PRO A 495 -21.02 -8.89 -10.03
CA PRO A 495 -21.06 -10.27 -10.50
C PRO A 495 -20.16 -10.55 -11.71
N LEU A 496 -19.86 -9.53 -12.54
CA LEU A 496 -19.04 -9.67 -13.75
C LEU A 496 -17.62 -10.20 -13.46
N LYS A 497 -17.07 -9.92 -12.26
CA LYS A 497 -15.74 -10.41 -11.85
C LYS A 497 -15.67 -11.94 -11.63
N ARG A 498 -16.81 -12.65 -11.61
CA ARG A 498 -16.88 -14.11 -11.35
C ARG A 498 -17.20 -14.94 -12.59
N MET A 499 -17.33 -14.33 -13.76
CA MET A 499 -17.62 -15.05 -15.01
C MET A 499 -16.37 -15.77 -15.55
N LYS A 500 -16.55 -16.95 -16.13
CA LYS A 500 -15.52 -17.71 -16.83
C LYS A 500 -15.31 -17.17 -18.25
N GLU A 501 -14.26 -17.67 -18.92
CA GLU A 501 -14.04 -17.39 -20.34
C GLU A 501 -15.19 -17.90 -21.24
N GLU A 502 -15.73 -19.10 -20.98
CA GLU A 502 -16.91 -19.64 -21.67
C GLU A 502 -18.14 -18.71 -21.52
N ASP A 503 -18.57 -18.40 -20.29
CA ASP A 503 -19.72 -17.53 -20.03
C ASP A 503 -19.59 -16.12 -20.70
N ILE A 504 -18.36 -15.59 -20.82
CA ILE A 504 -18.09 -14.30 -21.45
C ILE A 504 -18.14 -14.39 -22.99
N LEU A 505 -17.70 -15.50 -23.57
CA LEU A 505 -17.78 -15.75 -25.01
C LEU A 505 -19.24 -15.91 -25.46
N ASP A 506 -20.04 -16.68 -24.72
CA ASP A 506 -21.47 -16.86 -24.99
C ASP A 506 -22.23 -15.52 -24.92
N LEU A 507 -21.92 -14.67 -23.93
CA LEU A 507 -22.50 -13.32 -23.86
C LEU A 507 -22.02 -12.38 -24.97
N LEU A 508 -20.81 -12.58 -25.51
CA LEU A 508 -20.32 -11.82 -26.66
C LEU A 508 -21.03 -12.23 -27.94
N GLU A 509 -21.25 -13.53 -28.16
CA GLU A 509 -22.04 -14.04 -29.29
C GLU A 509 -23.49 -13.53 -29.21
N GLN A 510 -24.13 -13.58 -28.03
CA GLN A 510 -25.47 -13.00 -27.85
C GLN A 510 -25.51 -11.49 -28.17
N CYS A 511 -24.49 -10.73 -27.76
CA CYS A 511 -24.41 -9.29 -28.10
C CYS A 511 -24.19 -9.04 -29.60
N GLU A 512 -23.65 -10.00 -30.35
CA GLU A 512 -23.48 -9.91 -31.81
C GLU A 512 -24.78 -10.31 -32.54
N LEU A 513 -25.48 -11.33 -32.06
CA LEU A 513 -26.84 -11.68 -32.52
C LEU A 513 -27.86 -10.55 -32.25
N ASP A 514 -27.78 -9.90 -31.09
CA ASP A 514 -28.65 -8.77 -30.75
C ASP A 514 -28.37 -7.54 -31.64
N ASP A 515 -27.11 -7.28 -32.02
CA ASP A 515 -26.73 -6.20 -32.95
C ASP A 515 -27.19 -6.51 -34.38
N GLU A 516 -27.04 -7.74 -34.88
CA GLU A 516 -27.59 -8.14 -36.19
C GLU A 516 -29.12 -7.98 -36.25
N LYS A 517 -29.81 -8.36 -35.17
CA LYS A 517 -31.27 -8.21 -35.01
C LYS A 517 -31.69 -6.75 -34.96
N LEU A 518 -30.94 -5.87 -34.28
CA LEU A 518 -31.20 -4.42 -34.27
C LEU A 518 -30.95 -3.78 -35.64
N MET A 519 -29.97 -4.28 -36.39
CA MET A 519 -29.63 -3.81 -37.73
C MET A 519 -30.62 -4.24 -38.83
N GLY A 520 -31.77 -4.82 -38.46
CA GLY A 520 -32.83 -5.22 -39.40
C GLY A 520 -32.44 -6.36 -40.33
N LYS A 521 -31.29 -7.03 -40.10
CA LYS A 521 -30.91 -8.21 -40.85
C LYS A 521 -31.81 -9.36 -40.43
N SER A 522 -32.60 -9.89 -41.36
CA SER A 522 -33.26 -11.17 -41.16
C SER A 522 -32.18 -12.23 -40.87
N SER A 523 -32.35 -12.98 -39.79
CA SER A 523 -31.42 -14.04 -39.42
C SER A 523 -31.39 -15.08 -40.54
N ARG A 524 -30.31 -15.11 -41.32
CA ARG A 524 -29.98 -16.29 -42.12
C ARG A 524 -29.71 -17.43 -41.16
N GLN A 525 -30.75 -18.20 -40.84
CA GLN A 525 -30.62 -19.44 -40.10
C GLN A 525 -29.57 -20.30 -40.81
N ARG A 526 -28.40 -20.44 -40.19
CA ARG A 526 -27.54 -21.59 -40.41
C ARG A 526 -28.22 -22.78 -39.74
N GLY A 527 -29.28 -23.28 -40.37
CA GLY A 527 -29.76 -24.63 -40.11
C GLY A 527 -28.63 -25.63 -40.33
N PRO A 528 -28.70 -26.82 -39.72
CA PRO A 528 -27.73 -27.87 -39.99
C PRO A 528 -27.73 -28.17 -41.50
N LYS A 529 -26.54 -28.31 -42.10
CA LYS A 529 -26.42 -28.65 -43.52
C LYS A 529 -27.02 -30.04 -43.77
N SER A 530 -28.17 -30.11 -44.43
CA SER A 530 -28.59 -31.32 -45.15
C SER A 530 -27.89 -31.35 -46.50
N LEU A 531 -27.31 -32.50 -46.85
CA LEU A 531 -26.83 -32.76 -48.21
C LEU A 531 -28.04 -32.96 -49.15
N SER A 532 -27.94 -32.47 -50.38
CA SER A 532 -28.89 -32.75 -51.47
C SER A 532 -28.13 -32.70 -52.80
N ALA A 533 -28.30 -33.72 -53.63
CA ALA A 533 -27.47 -33.97 -54.79
C ALA A 533 -27.79 -33.07 -56.01
N MET A 534 -27.04 -33.32 -57.10
CA MET A 534 -27.14 -32.68 -58.42
C MET A 534 -28.56 -32.65 -59.01
N PRO A 535 -28.91 -31.60 -59.80
CA PRO A 535 -30.02 -31.66 -60.75
C PRO A 535 -29.61 -32.39 -62.04
N GLU A 536 -30.48 -33.25 -62.58
CA GLU A 536 -30.26 -33.88 -63.88
C GLU A 536 -30.65 -32.99 -65.07
N CYS A 537 -29.75 -32.98 -66.06
CA CYS A 537 -29.96 -32.85 -67.51
C CYS A 537 -31.22 -32.15 -68.06
N SER A 538 -30.98 -31.09 -68.85
CA SER A 538 -31.74 -30.91 -70.10
C SER A 538 -30.89 -30.43 -71.27
N GLN A 539 -30.89 -31.24 -72.32
CA GLN A 539 -30.62 -30.95 -73.74
C GLN A 539 -29.18 -30.61 -74.21
N THR A 540 -28.73 -31.44 -75.15
CA THR A 540 -27.55 -31.24 -76.03
C THR A 540 -27.97 -30.40 -77.26
N PRO A 541 -27.05 -29.82 -78.08
CA PRO A 541 -26.31 -30.62 -79.06
C PRO A 541 -24.92 -30.10 -79.53
N ARG A 542 -23.95 -31.04 -79.70
CA ARG A 542 -22.84 -31.05 -80.71
C ARG A 542 -21.78 -29.91 -80.61
N ARG A 543 -20.48 -30.13 -80.90
CA ARG A 543 -19.84 -31.01 -81.91
C ARG A 543 -18.34 -31.25 -81.59
N GLN A 544 -17.78 -32.34 -82.14
CA GLN A 544 -16.36 -32.59 -82.45
C GLN A 544 -15.28 -32.81 -81.35
N ARG A 545 -14.82 -34.06 -81.31
CA ARG A 545 -13.44 -34.58 -81.04
C ARG A 545 -12.50 -34.28 -82.24
N PRO A 546 -11.17 -34.59 -82.24
CA PRO A 546 -10.40 -35.62 -81.46
C PRO A 546 -9.06 -35.11 -80.85
N ASP A 547 -8.01 -35.91 -80.57
CA ASP A 547 -7.77 -37.03 -79.61
C ASP A 547 -6.21 -37.22 -79.54
N TYR A 548 -5.69 -38.40 -79.11
CA TYR A 548 -4.29 -38.94 -79.14
C TYR A 548 -3.37 -38.90 -77.88
N LEU A 549 -2.93 -40.11 -77.48
CA LEU A 549 -1.63 -40.60 -76.91
C LEU A 549 -0.94 -39.79 -75.77
N ALA A 550 -0.60 -40.37 -74.60
CA ALA A 550 0.40 -41.42 -74.29
C ALA A 550 1.88 -40.95 -74.47
N ASP A 551 2.87 -41.26 -73.61
CA ASP A 551 2.95 -42.31 -72.56
C ASP A 551 4.09 -42.08 -71.49
N PHE A 552 4.09 -42.88 -70.42
CA PHE A 552 5.19 -43.25 -69.47
C PHE A 552 5.93 -42.28 -68.48
N THR A 553 6.31 -42.90 -67.34
CA THR A 553 7.47 -42.67 -66.42
C THR A 553 7.52 -41.56 -65.33
N SER A 554 7.13 -41.97 -64.11
CA SER A 554 7.91 -41.97 -62.84
C SER A 554 8.28 -40.69 -62.03
N CYS A 555 8.01 -40.80 -60.71
CA CYS A 555 8.78 -40.33 -59.53
C CYS A 555 8.55 -38.95 -58.87
N SER A 556 8.18 -39.05 -57.58
CA SER A 556 8.60 -38.27 -56.39
C SER A 556 8.03 -36.87 -56.05
N SER A 557 7.29 -36.88 -54.93
CA SER A 557 7.41 -35.99 -53.75
C SER A 557 6.65 -34.66 -53.68
N VAL A 558 6.02 -34.44 -52.50
CA VAL A 558 5.50 -33.21 -51.83
C VAL A 558 5.11 -31.99 -52.70
N ASP A 559 3.93 -31.38 -52.55
CA ASP A 559 3.30 -30.99 -51.27
C ASP A 559 1.81 -30.54 -51.44
N ASN A 560 1.14 -30.16 -50.34
CA ASN A 560 -0.08 -29.32 -50.23
C ASN A 560 -1.52 -29.87 -50.53
N SER A 561 -2.49 -29.15 -49.93
CA SER A 561 -3.94 -29.04 -50.25
C SER A 561 -4.92 -30.18 -49.92
N CYS A 562 -5.32 -30.20 -48.65
CA CYS A 562 -6.72 -30.09 -48.16
C CYS A 562 -7.92 -30.49 -49.07
N SER A 563 -8.83 -31.27 -48.46
CA SER A 563 -10.24 -31.53 -48.83
C SER A 563 -10.50 -32.52 -49.98
N SER A 564 -10.83 -33.75 -49.56
CA SER A 564 -12.13 -34.43 -49.77
C SER A 564 -12.57 -34.80 -51.20
N SER A 565 -13.44 -35.79 -51.41
CA SER A 565 -14.46 -36.38 -50.53
C SER A 565 -14.78 -37.85 -50.92
N ASP A 566 -15.78 -38.45 -50.24
CA ASP A 566 -16.76 -39.43 -50.77
C ASP A 566 -16.24 -40.83 -51.23
N GLU A 567 -17.03 -41.91 -51.22
CA GLU A 567 -18.31 -42.24 -50.52
C GLU A 567 -18.28 -43.76 -50.15
N GLU A 568 -19.30 -44.59 -49.91
CA GLU A 568 -20.77 -44.54 -50.14
C GLU A 568 -21.54 -45.35 -49.05
N MET A 569 -22.21 -46.46 -49.40
CA MET A 569 -23.18 -47.23 -48.58
C MET A 569 -22.64 -48.58 -48.03
N GLY A 570 -23.43 -49.24 -47.17
CA GLY A 570 -23.08 -50.58 -46.62
C GLY A 570 -24.18 -51.42 -45.91
N ASP A 571 -25.46 -51.05 -46.00
CA ASP A 571 -26.65 -51.84 -45.60
C ASP A 571 -26.78 -52.37 -44.13
N ARG A 572 -27.82 -53.19 -43.86
CA ARG A 572 -28.31 -53.66 -42.56
C ARG A 572 -28.30 -55.20 -42.44
N GLY A 573 -28.03 -55.70 -41.24
CA GLY A 573 -28.22 -57.11 -40.84
C GLY A 573 -27.09 -57.55 -39.91
N LYS A 574 -27.27 -58.22 -38.77
CA LYS A 574 -27.98 -59.50 -38.51
C LYS A 574 -27.40 -60.64 -39.37
N THR A 575 -26.88 -61.75 -38.81
CA THR A 575 -27.01 -62.30 -37.43
C THR A 575 -25.81 -63.19 -37.08
N GLU A 576 -25.70 -63.62 -35.81
CA GLU A 576 -24.84 -64.73 -35.31
C GLU A 576 -23.31 -64.49 -35.32
N GLY A 577 -22.50 -65.12 -34.45
CA GLY A 577 -22.85 -65.95 -33.29
C GLY A 577 -21.65 -66.40 -32.44
N SER A 578 -21.91 -66.62 -31.14
CA SER A 578 -21.24 -67.56 -30.22
C SER A 578 -19.73 -67.50 -29.88
N GLN A 579 -19.46 -67.17 -28.61
CA GLN A 579 -18.53 -67.85 -27.65
C GLN A 579 -17.00 -67.82 -27.93
N GLU A 580 -16.08 -67.84 -26.95
CA GLU A 580 -16.06 -67.72 -25.47
C GLU A 580 -14.63 -67.22 -25.06
N LYS A 581 -14.24 -66.81 -23.84
CA LYS A 581 -14.57 -67.26 -22.46
C LYS A 581 -13.96 -66.28 -21.42
N ARG A 582 -14.63 -66.08 -20.25
CA ARG A 582 -14.15 -65.73 -18.87
C ARG A 582 -12.98 -64.73 -18.65
N GLY A 583 -12.96 -63.90 -17.60
CA GLY A 583 -13.82 -63.68 -16.42
C GLY A 583 -13.11 -62.69 -15.46
N GLU A 584 -13.68 -62.06 -14.43
CA GLU A 584 -14.99 -62.10 -13.71
C GLU A 584 -15.39 -60.63 -13.32
N LYS A 585 -16.58 -60.18 -12.84
CA LYS A 585 -17.49 -60.51 -11.69
C LYS A 585 -16.80 -60.43 -10.31
N LYS A 586 -17.41 -59.96 -9.20
CA LYS A 586 -18.74 -59.36 -8.82
C LYS A 586 -18.49 -58.51 -7.52
N VAL A 587 -19.34 -57.70 -6.86
CA VAL A 587 -20.79 -57.35 -6.76
C VAL A 587 -20.91 -55.83 -6.43
N SER A 588 -21.95 -55.02 -6.70
CA SER A 588 -23.35 -55.13 -7.18
C SER A 588 -24.45 -55.61 -6.19
N TYR A 589 -25.30 -54.69 -5.69
CA TYR A 589 -26.68 -54.95 -5.21
C TYR A 589 -27.70 -54.02 -5.90
N ASP A 590 -28.96 -54.47 -5.96
CA ASP A 590 -30.05 -53.95 -6.79
C ASP A 590 -31.41 -54.27 -6.13
N LEU A 591 -32.47 -53.51 -6.44
CA LEU A 591 -33.90 -53.87 -6.28
C LEU A 591 -34.84 -52.71 -6.66
N GLY A 592 -35.94 -53.00 -7.34
CA GLY A 592 -37.09 -52.09 -7.46
C GLY A 592 -38.26 -52.62 -8.29
N GLU A 593 -39.49 -52.47 -7.79
CA GLU A 593 -40.80 -52.53 -8.48
C GLU A 593 -41.91 -52.10 -7.49
N SER A 594 -43.17 -51.82 -7.86
CA SER A 594 -43.69 -50.92 -8.92
C SER A 594 -45.20 -50.63 -8.69
N LYS A 595 -45.75 -49.55 -9.28
CA LYS A 595 -47.20 -49.16 -9.32
C LYS A 595 -47.75 -48.60 -7.98
N GLU A 596 -48.73 -47.70 -7.91
CA GLU A 596 -49.85 -47.36 -8.82
C GLU A 596 -50.01 -45.86 -9.22
N LYS A 597 -51.20 -45.48 -9.72
CA LYS A 597 -51.54 -44.41 -10.70
C LYS A 597 -52.05 -43.08 -10.09
N ASN A 598 -51.98 -41.98 -10.88
CA ASN A 598 -52.98 -40.89 -11.02
C ASN A 598 -53.24 -39.92 -9.80
N PHE A 599 -53.76 -38.67 -9.90
CA PHE A 599 -54.08 -37.68 -10.97
C PHE A 599 -54.24 -36.25 -10.34
N VAL A 600 -54.39 -35.21 -11.18
CA VAL A 600 -55.11 -33.90 -10.95
C VAL A 600 -54.45 -32.72 -10.18
N GLU A 601 -54.25 -31.62 -10.95
CA GLU A 601 -54.38 -30.16 -10.75
C GLU A 601 -54.01 -29.34 -9.47
N ARG A 602 -53.16 -28.32 -9.75
CA ARG A 602 -53.25 -26.85 -9.50
C ARG A 602 -53.75 -26.22 -8.17
N SER A 603 -52.98 -25.18 -7.81
CA SER A 603 -53.38 -23.88 -7.18
C SER A 603 -53.39 -23.81 -5.64
N GLY A 604 -53.30 -22.59 -5.10
CA GLY A 604 -53.56 -22.28 -3.68
C GLY A 604 -52.38 -21.83 -2.82
N ARG A 605 -51.98 -20.56 -2.95
CA ARG A 605 -51.11 -19.83 -2.00
C ARG A 605 -51.68 -19.85 -0.56
N MET A 606 -50.91 -20.26 0.45
CA MET A 606 -51.02 -19.74 1.83
C MET A 606 -49.81 -20.07 2.74
N HIS A 607 -49.71 -19.35 3.85
CA HIS A 607 -48.75 -19.55 4.96
C HIS A 607 -49.29 -20.62 5.96
N TRP A 608 -48.46 -21.17 6.86
CA TRP A 608 -48.77 -21.34 8.31
C TRP A 608 -47.60 -21.92 9.12
N LYS A 609 -47.67 -21.75 10.45
CA LYS A 609 -46.79 -22.34 11.49
C LYS A 609 -47.47 -23.56 12.14
N PRO A 610 -46.73 -24.45 12.82
CA PRO A 610 -47.24 -25.30 13.91
C PRO A 610 -47.00 -24.67 15.30
N SER A 611 -47.66 -25.18 16.35
CA SER A 611 -47.62 -24.61 17.70
C SER A 611 -47.76 -25.62 18.86
N VAL A 612 -47.11 -25.26 19.99
CA VAL A 612 -47.42 -25.48 21.42
C VAL A 612 -48.55 -26.46 21.80
N LYS A 613 -48.30 -27.33 22.80
CA LYS A 613 -49.27 -27.79 23.83
C LYS A 613 -48.54 -28.32 25.12
N PRO A 614 -49.20 -28.57 26.28
CA PRO A 614 -48.83 -27.89 27.53
C PRO A 614 -48.79 -28.80 28.80
N PHE A 615 -48.73 -28.22 30.01
CA PHE A 615 -49.52 -28.69 31.18
C PHE A 615 -49.73 -27.59 32.26
N LYS A 616 -50.46 -27.91 33.34
CA LYS A 616 -51.18 -27.03 34.31
C LYS A 616 -50.42 -26.84 35.66
N ASN A 617 -50.93 -26.17 36.71
CA ASN A 617 -51.56 -24.84 36.94
C ASN A 617 -52.08 -24.77 38.43
N ASN A 618 -52.05 -23.60 39.11
CA ASN A 618 -52.81 -23.17 40.33
C ASN A 618 -52.09 -21.95 40.99
N THR A 619 -52.60 -20.70 40.98
CA THR A 619 -53.55 -20.01 41.93
C THR A 619 -53.09 -19.89 43.39
N ALA A 620 -53.17 -18.78 44.15
CA ALA A 620 -53.42 -17.31 43.94
C ALA A 620 -53.31 -16.62 45.36
N PRO A 621 -53.52 -15.29 45.61
CA PRO A 621 -53.53 -14.06 44.79
C PRO A 621 -52.58 -12.93 45.35
N SER A 622 -52.83 -11.67 44.97
CA SER A 622 -52.03 -10.44 45.18
C SER A 622 -52.50 -9.47 46.29
N VAL A 623 -51.65 -8.52 46.72
CA VAL A 623 -52.00 -7.09 46.96
C VAL A 623 -50.82 -6.16 46.61
N SER A 624 -51.08 -4.91 46.21
CA SER A 624 -50.11 -3.80 45.97
C SER A 624 -50.10 -2.81 47.17
N PRO A 625 -49.59 -1.54 47.17
CA PRO A 625 -49.80 -0.46 46.17
C PRO A 625 -48.55 0.45 45.91
N THR A 626 -48.79 1.67 45.43
CA THR A 626 -47.83 2.63 44.81
C THR A 626 -48.03 4.08 45.30
N LEU A 627 -47.05 4.99 45.02
CA LEU A 627 -47.15 6.47 45.06
C LEU A 627 -47.24 7.13 46.48
N SER A 628 -46.91 8.41 46.75
CA SER A 628 -46.49 9.58 45.92
C SER A 628 -45.64 10.64 46.70
N ASP A 629 -45.04 11.58 45.95
CA ASP A 629 -44.55 12.96 46.23
C ASP A 629 -45.31 13.81 47.31
N PRO A 630 -44.78 14.96 47.88
CA PRO A 630 -44.30 16.12 47.08
C PRO A 630 -43.33 17.24 47.64
N ILE A 631 -42.59 17.87 46.71
CA ILE A 631 -42.38 19.33 46.47
C ILE A 631 -41.92 20.32 47.58
N ARG A 632 -40.79 21.02 47.34
CA ARG A 632 -40.73 22.52 47.26
C ARG A 632 -39.50 23.09 46.51
N ARG A 633 -39.57 24.39 46.18
CA ARG A 633 -38.60 25.22 45.40
C ARG A 633 -37.58 25.87 46.37
N SER A 634 -36.50 26.60 46.02
CA SER A 634 -36.26 27.48 44.85
C SER A 634 -34.81 28.05 44.74
N ILE A 635 -34.35 28.25 43.48
CA ILE A 635 -33.66 29.47 42.95
C ILE A 635 -32.21 29.88 43.41
N SER A 636 -31.47 30.39 42.41
CA SER A 636 -30.29 31.31 42.42
C SER A 636 -28.86 30.78 42.59
N CYS A 637 -27.97 31.40 41.79
CA CYS A 637 -26.51 31.45 41.94
C CYS A 637 -26.10 32.85 42.47
N PRO A 638 -24.83 33.06 42.81
CA PRO A 638 -24.14 34.20 42.17
C PRO A 638 -22.73 33.88 41.63
N ARG A 639 -22.11 34.87 40.98
CA ARG A 639 -20.76 34.83 40.38
C ARG A 639 -19.71 35.55 41.25
N SER A 640 -18.47 35.09 41.09
CA SER A 640 -17.19 35.82 41.01
C SER A 640 -17.04 37.27 41.51
N ILE A 641 -15.94 37.52 42.23
CA ILE A 641 -15.18 38.79 42.23
C ILE A 641 -13.68 38.49 42.49
N ALA A 642 -12.79 39.49 42.29
CA ALA A 642 -11.34 39.44 42.53
C ALA A 642 -10.84 40.87 42.90
N SER A 643 -9.56 41.24 43.08
CA SER A 643 -8.24 40.63 42.78
C SER A 643 -7.11 41.38 43.53
N LEU A 644 -5.85 40.88 43.48
CA LEU A 644 -4.59 41.64 43.80
C LEU A 644 -4.42 42.01 45.31
N SER A 645 -3.28 42.41 45.89
CA SER A 645 -1.83 42.43 45.50
C SER A 645 -0.88 42.77 46.68
N SER A 646 0.33 42.16 46.72
CA SER A 646 1.58 42.69 47.39
C SER A 646 1.57 42.84 48.94
N PRO A 647 2.66 43.24 49.65
CA PRO A 647 4.05 43.56 49.25
C PRO A 647 5.19 42.90 50.10
N SER A 648 6.41 43.48 50.07
CA SER A 648 7.66 43.18 50.81
C SER A 648 7.57 43.39 52.35
N GLU A 649 8.59 43.27 53.24
CA GLU A 649 10.08 43.15 53.22
C GLU A 649 10.57 42.51 54.57
N VAL A 650 11.85 42.17 54.89
CA VAL A 650 12.92 42.99 55.56
C VAL A 650 14.15 42.10 55.91
N ARG A 651 15.33 42.72 56.15
CA ARG A 651 16.70 42.24 56.51
C ARG A 651 16.89 41.73 57.97
N ALA A 652 18.04 41.19 58.45
CA ALA A 652 19.20 40.42 57.92
C ALA A 652 20.23 40.15 59.09
N LEU A 653 21.55 40.10 58.81
CA LEU A 653 22.74 40.02 59.73
C LEU A 653 23.14 38.62 60.29
N SER A 654 24.30 38.45 60.96
CA SER A 654 25.68 38.38 60.38
C SER A 654 26.80 38.19 61.46
N SER A 655 27.65 37.16 61.37
CA SER A 655 29.00 37.09 62.00
C SER A 655 29.96 36.12 61.28
N ARG A 656 31.30 36.29 61.43
CA ARG A 656 32.38 35.56 60.72
C ARG A 656 33.72 35.64 61.48
N PRO A 657 34.68 34.71 61.30
CA PRO A 657 35.95 35.08 60.63
C PRO A 657 36.50 34.00 59.66
N SER A 658 37.61 34.29 58.96
CA SER A 658 38.31 33.37 58.03
C SER A 658 39.78 33.81 57.81
N PRO A 659 40.62 32.93 57.24
CA PRO A 659 41.22 33.12 55.89
C PRO A 659 41.06 31.81 55.05
N MET A 660 41.57 31.56 53.84
CA MET A 660 41.98 32.25 52.58
C MET A 660 42.00 31.13 51.48
N VAL A 661 42.12 31.32 50.16
CA VAL A 661 42.37 32.46 49.23
C VAL A 661 41.48 32.24 47.96
N PRO A 662 41.24 33.21 47.05
CA PRO A 662 39.97 33.24 46.31
C PRO A 662 40.00 32.93 44.80
N MET A 663 38.78 32.80 44.22
CA MET A 663 38.47 32.89 42.79
C MET A 663 38.43 34.34 42.28
N ALA A 664 38.26 34.51 40.95
CA ALA A 664 37.80 35.76 40.31
C ALA A 664 36.60 35.50 39.36
N THR A 665 35.84 36.55 39.04
CA THR A 665 34.55 36.52 38.31
C THR A 665 34.61 37.12 36.89
N PRO A 666 33.62 36.84 36.01
CA PRO A 666 33.66 37.28 34.60
C PRO A 666 32.86 38.57 34.33
N PHE A 667 33.43 39.53 33.56
CA PHE A 667 32.69 40.69 33.04
C PHE A 667 33.35 41.40 31.84
N ILE A 668 32.50 42.02 31.01
CA ILE A 668 32.72 43.25 30.19
C ILE A 668 33.45 43.15 28.81
N ARG A 669 32.96 43.98 27.87
CA ARG A 669 33.37 44.30 26.47
C ARG A 669 33.98 45.74 26.45
N PRO A 670 34.41 46.39 25.33
CA PRO A 670 34.43 46.00 23.91
C PRO A 670 35.81 46.21 23.21
N GLY A 671 35.87 46.03 21.89
CA GLY A 671 36.97 46.51 21.04
C GLY A 671 36.82 46.05 19.58
N SER A 672 37.01 46.94 18.61
CA SER A 672 36.78 46.65 17.17
C SER A 672 37.98 46.98 16.31
N ALA A 673 38.51 46.01 15.57
CA ALA A 673 39.46 46.22 14.49
C ALA A 673 39.36 45.12 13.40
N MET A 674 39.82 45.50 12.21
CA MET A 674 39.86 44.79 10.91
C MET A 674 40.03 43.25 10.93
N LEU A 675 39.26 42.48 10.14
CA LEU A 675 39.32 42.32 8.66
C LEU A 675 40.64 41.70 8.15
N ARG A 676 40.63 40.38 7.87
CA ARG A 676 40.74 39.81 6.50
C ARG A 676 41.02 38.30 6.49
N SER A 677 40.05 37.53 6.01
CA SER A 677 40.32 36.35 5.20
C SER A 677 40.26 36.75 3.72
N HIS A 678 41.41 36.67 3.05
CA HIS A 678 41.52 36.65 1.59
C HIS A 678 42.34 35.40 1.26
N SER A 679 41.89 34.42 0.47
CA SER A 679 41.19 34.47 -0.82
C SER A 679 41.95 35.27 -1.88
N LEU A 680 42.64 34.57 -2.78
CA LEU A 680 42.85 35.07 -4.14
C LEU A 680 43.02 33.89 -5.10
N SER A 681 42.12 33.83 -6.06
CA SER A 681 42.16 32.94 -7.23
C SER A 681 43.34 33.26 -8.13
N ARG A 682 43.87 32.25 -8.84
CA ARG A 682 44.66 32.47 -10.06
C ARG A 682 44.22 31.52 -11.16
N SER A 683 43.98 32.07 -12.35
CA SER A 683 43.50 31.36 -13.55
C SER A 683 44.20 31.92 -14.80
N GLY A 684 44.26 31.10 -15.86
CA GLY A 684 45.11 31.33 -17.04
C GLY A 684 46.54 30.79 -16.84
N TYR A 685 47.22 30.22 -17.84
CA TYR A 685 47.05 30.37 -19.29
C TYR A 685 47.37 29.10 -20.09
N ALA A 686 46.81 29.00 -21.29
CA ALA A 686 47.46 28.35 -22.45
C ALA A 686 48.00 29.47 -23.39
N PRO A 687 49.03 29.23 -24.22
CA PRO A 687 49.85 30.30 -24.81
C PRO A 687 49.17 31.10 -25.95
N ARG A 688 49.70 32.30 -26.22
CA ARG A 688 49.29 33.21 -27.31
C ARG A 688 50.20 33.11 -28.53
N VAL A 689 49.62 33.34 -29.71
CA VAL A 689 50.26 33.95 -30.89
C VAL A 689 49.27 35.01 -31.45
N PRO A 690 49.69 36.16 -32.02
CA PRO A 690 48.84 37.37 -32.07
C PRO A 690 48.45 37.87 -33.49
N HIS A 691 47.81 39.07 -33.55
CA HIS A 691 47.35 39.84 -34.72
C HIS A 691 45.98 39.41 -35.31
N SER A 692 45.07 40.28 -35.79
CA SER A 692 45.02 41.77 -35.83
C SER A 692 43.56 42.31 -35.99
N ASN A 693 43.38 43.63 -35.87
CA ASN A 693 42.13 44.42 -35.93
C ASN A 693 41.18 44.14 -37.12
N SER A 694 39.86 44.38 -36.93
CA SER A 694 39.06 45.28 -37.79
C SER A 694 37.71 45.70 -37.16
N LEU A 695 37.01 46.66 -37.79
CA LEU A 695 35.70 47.23 -37.43
C LEU A 695 34.52 46.40 -38.00
N GLY A 696 33.27 46.61 -37.55
CA GLY A 696 32.13 45.83 -38.09
C GLY A 696 30.71 46.07 -37.53
N THR A 697 30.30 47.33 -37.43
CA THR A 697 28.94 47.86 -37.13
C THR A 697 27.70 47.01 -37.52
N ILE A 698 26.82 46.74 -36.53
CA ILE A 698 25.35 46.52 -36.59
C ILE A 698 24.77 45.39 -37.47
N HIS A 699 24.07 44.43 -36.83
CA HIS A 699 22.62 44.21 -37.01
C HIS A 699 22.02 43.38 -35.85
N SER A 700 20.76 43.67 -35.47
CA SER A 700 19.94 42.91 -34.50
C SER A 700 19.21 41.75 -35.22
N ASN A 701 18.64 40.71 -34.57
CA ASN A 701 17.95 40.64 -33.27
C ASN A 701 17.70 39.16 -32.83
N ILE A 702 17.12 38.94 -31.63
CA ILE A 702 16.52 37.67 -31.10
C ILE A 702 17.51 36.57 -30.63
N GLY A 703 17.31 36.00 -29.42
CA GLY A 703 18.13 34.86 -28.94
C GLY A 703 18.10 34.39 -27.46
N ASP A 704 17.28 34.97 -26.58
CA ASP A 704 16.90 34.52 -25.22
C ASP A 704 17.94 34.12 -24.11
N SER A 705 17.67 34.65 -22.91
CA SER A 705 17.91 34.04 -21.58
C SER A 705 19.33 33.69 -21.11
N LEU A 706 20.12 34.73 -20.79
CA LEU A 706 21.23 34.62 -19.84
C LEU A 706 20.69 34.80 -18.40
N ILE A 707 20.63 33.72 -17.61
CA ILE A 707 19.99 33.71 -16.27
C ILE A 707 20.87 34.46 -15.25
N HIS A 708 20.26 35.38 -14.50
CA HIS A 708 20.91 36.15 -13.43
C HIS A 708 21.37 35.27 -12.26
N LEU A 709 22.68 35.17 -12.05
CA LEU A 709 23.24 34.69 -10.78
C LEU A 709 23.27 35.85 -9.78
N ARG A 710 22.46 35.77 -8.71
CA ARG A 710 22.34 36.82 -7.68
C ARG A 710 23.46 36.70 -6.65
N SER A 711 23.85 37.80 -6.02
CA SER A 711 24.81 37.77 -4.90
C SER A 711 24.11 37.41 -3.59
N LYS A 712 24.85 36.80 -2.65
CA LYS A 712 24.32 36.43 -1.31
C LYS A 712 23.83 37.64 -0.50
N GLU A 713 24.37 38.82 -0.77
CA GLU A 713 23.97 40.08 -0.14
C GLU A 713 22.60 40.53 -0.66
N GLN A 714 22.39 40.49 -1.99
CA GLN A 714 21.07 40.70 -2.60
C GLN A 714 20.03 39.67 -2.15
N GLU A 715 20.41 38.41 -1.94
CA GLU A 715 19.51 37.39 -1.37
C GLU A 715 19.12 37.73 0.09
N ALA A 716 20.06 38.19 0.91
CA ALA A 716 19.78 38.61 2.28
C ALA A 716 18.83 39.82 2.34
N ASP A 717 19.02 40.82 1.46
CA ASP A 717 18.10 41.95 1.33
C ASP A 717 16.70 41.51 0.90
N LEU A 718 16.58 40.55 -0.02
CA LEU A 718 15.30 39.99 -0.45
C LEU A 718 14.62 39.17 0.65
N VAL A 719 15.37 38.44 1.49
CA VAL A 719 14.85 37.80 2.71
C VAL A 719 14.34 38.87 3.68
N HIS A 720 15.07 39.97 3.88
CA HIS A 720 14.68 41.05 4.79
C HIS A 720 13.41 41.79 4.30
N GLN A 721 13.31 42.09 3.00
CA GLN A 721 12.10 42.63 2.37
C GLN A 721 10.92 41.64 2.47
N THR A 722 11.18 40.33 2.32
CA THR A 722 10.16 39.29 2.53
C THR A 722 9.66 39.28 3.97
N LEU A 723 10.56 39.39 4.97
CA LEU A 723 10.18 39.48 6.38
C LEU A 723 9.31 40.72 6.65
N ALA A 724 9.68 41.88 6.10
CA ALA A 724 8.90 43.11 6.22
C ALA A 724 7.49 42.94 5.63
N ALA A 725 7.37 42.39 4.41
CA ALA A 725 6.08 42.14 3.77
C ALA A 725 5.21 41.13 4.53
N LEU A 726 5.79 40.04 5.04
CA LEU A 726 5.08 39.06 5.89
C LEU A 726 4.63 39.67 7.24
N THR A 727 5.38 40.64 7.76
CA THR A 727 5.07 41.34 9.01
C THR A 727 3.98 42.41 8.80
N ALA A 728 3.97 43.07 7.64
CA ALA A 728 2.90 43.97 7.22
C ALA A 728 1.60 43.20 6.90
N MET A 729 1.69 41.99 6.33
CA MET A 729 0.54 41.17 5.92
C MET A 729 -0.47 40.96 7.06
N ARG A 730 -1.75 41.29 6.80
CA ARG A 730 -2.91 41.15 7.70
C ARG A 730 -3.98 40.24 7.11
N ILE A 731 -4.81 39.69 7.99
CA ILE A 731 -5.87 38.74 7.63
C ILE A 731 -7.21 39.45 7.69
N ARG A 732 -7.75 39.79 6.53
CA ARG A 732 -9.04 40.48 6.42
C ARG A 732 -10.19 39.56 6.83
N PHE A 733 -11.06 40.04 7.71
CA PHE A 733 -12.34 39.40 8.01
C PHE A 733 -13.38 39.89 6.98
N PRO A 734 -14.15 39.01 6.30
CA PRO A 734 -15.10 39.46 5.29
C PRO A 734 -16.23 40.32 5.89
N GLY A 735 -16.31 41.59 5.47
CA GLY A 735 -17.33 42.54 5.94
C GLY A 735 -16.96 43.35 7.19
N LYS A 736 -15.69 43.33 7.63
CA LYS A 736 -15.14 44.14 8.72
C LYS A 736 -13.87 44.88 8.25
N THR A 737 -13.47 45.93 8.96
CA THR A 737 -12.20 46.65 8.71
C THR A 737 -10.98 45.81 9.14
N GLU A 738 -9.76 46.33 8.96
CA GLU A 738 -8.54 45.62 9.39
C GLU A 738 -8.37 45.70 10.92
N GLU A 739 -8.73 46.83 11.52
CA GLU A 739 -8.77 47.09 12.95
C GLU A 739 -9.84 46.23 13.65
N GLU A 740 -11.05 46.13 13.06
CA GLU A 740 -12.10 45.23 13.54
C GLU A 740 -11.72 43.74 13.41
N ALA A 741 -10.89 43.38 12.43
CA ALA A 741 -10.38 42.01 12.27
C ALA A 741 -9.29 41.67 13.30
N GLU A 742 -8.44 42.64 13.69
CA GLU A 742 -7.52 42.50 14.81
C GLU A 742 -8.27 42.39 16.15
N ALA A 743 -9.24 43.27 16.42
CA ALA A 743 -10.07 43.21 17.63
C ALA A 743 -10.81 41.86 17.78
N VAL A 744 -11.26 41.26 16.67
CA VAL A 744 -11.85 39.91 16.64
C VAL A 744 -10.84 38.80 16.97
N LEU A 745 -9.56 38.96 16.61
CA LEU A 745 -8.51 38.01 16.99
C LEU A 745 -8.16 38.14 18.48
N ASP A 746 -8.03 39.37 18.97
CA ASP A 746 -7.69 39.65 20.37
C ASP A 746 -8.80 39.16 21.32
N GLU A 747 -10.09 39.38 21.00
CA GLU A 747 -11.23 38.82 21.75
C GLU A 747 -11.13 37.29 21.93
N ILE A 748 -10.71 36.57 20.89
CA ILE A 748 -10.55 35.11 20.90
C ILE A 748 -9.33 34.67 21.72
N LEU A 749 -8.28 35.48 21.76
CA LEU A 749 -7.03 35.21 22.48
C LEU A 749 -7.16 35.54 23.98
N ASP A 750 -7.77 36.66 24.34
CA ASP A 750 -8.11 37.00 25.72
C ASP A 750 -9.07 35.96 26.32
N ASN A 751 -10.09 35.56 25.56
CA ASN A 751 -11.01 34.50 25.95
C ASN A 751 -10.54 33.09 25.52
N TRP A 752 -9.23 32.86 25.32
CA TRP A 752 -8.71 31.60 24.77
C TRP A 752 -9.13 30.37 25.57
N LYS A 753 -9.29 30.46 26.90
CA LYS A 753 -9.80 29.35 27.74
C LYS A 753 -11.19 28.86 27.32
N TYR A 754 -12.05 29.75 26.81
CA TYR A 754 -13.39 29.45 26.29
C TYR A 754 -13.37 29.02 24.81
N HIS A 755 -12.53 29.65 23.99
CA HIS A 755 -12.44 29.39 22.55
C HIS A 755 -11.66 28.11 22.22
N LYS A 756 -10.59 27.79 22.95
CA LYS A 756 -9.71 26.62 22.74
C LYS A 756 -10.46 25.30 22.46
N PRO A 757 -11.41 24.83 23.28
CA PRO A 757 -12.12 23.57 22.98
C PRO A 757 -13.01 23.66 21.73
N LYS A 758 -13.56 24.84 21.42
CA LYS A 758 -14.41 25.05 20.22
C LYS A 758 -13.57 25.09 18.94
N VAL A 759 -12.43 25.78 18.97
CA VAL A 759 -11.46 25.81 17.85
C VAL A 759 -10.83 24.43 17.64
N ALA A 760 -10.51 23.69 18.72
CA ALA A 760 -10.05 22.30 18.63
C ALA A 760 -11.07 21.40 17.95
N SER A 761 -12.34 21.44 18.38
CA SER A 761 -13.44 20.70 17.76
C SER A 761 -13.63 21.09 16.30
N TYR A 762 -13.55 22.38 15.97
CA TYR A 762 -13.64 22.84 14.58
C TYR A 762 -12.50 22.29 13.71
N TRP A 763 -11.25 22.52 14.11
CA TRP A 763 -10.07 22.19 13.31
C TRP A 763 -9.77 20.69 13.22
N LEU A 764 -9.85 19.95 14.33
CA LEU A 764 -9.42 18.54 14.41
C LEU A 764 -10.56 17.53 14.20
N VAL A 765 -11.83 17.95 14.32
CA VAL A 765 -12.99 17.04 14.24
C VAL A 765 -13.96 17.41 13.12
N LYS A 766 -14.26 18.70 12.90
CA LYS A 766 -15.27 19.14 11.91
C LYS A 766 -14.68 19.42 10.51
N LEU A 767 -13.39 19.72 10.41
CA LEU A 767 -12.70 19.90 9.13
C LEU A 767 -11.95 18.62 8.74
N ASP A 768 -12.32 18.06 7.58
CA ASP A 768 -11.53 17.01 6.92
C ASP A 768 -10.19 17.56 6.41
N SER A 769 -9.25 16.66 6.09
CA SER A 769 -7.90 17.02 5.63
C SER A 769 -7.86 17.85 4.34
N THR A 770 -8.92 17.82 3.52
CA THR A 770 -9.01 18.67 2.32
C THR A 770 -9.41 20.10 2.70
N LYS A 771 -10.33 20.26 3.65
CA LYS A 771 -10.70 21.57 4.21
C LYS A 771 -9.57 22.18 5.04
N GLN A 772 -8.89 21.38 5.88
CA GLN A 772 -7.69 21.81 6.62
C GLN A 772 -6.61 22.35 5.68
N ARG A 773 -6.33 21.63 4.58
CA ARG A 773 -5.38 22.08 3.55
C ARG A 773 -5.80 23.42 2.94
N LYS A 774 -7.07 23.59 2.57
CA LYS A 774 -7.60 24.84 1.99
C LYS A 774 -7.48 26.06 2.89
N VAL A 775 -7.58 25.91 4.21
CA VAL A 775 -7.33 27.04 5.15
C VAL A 775 -5.87 27.50 5.06
N LEU A 776 -4.91 26.58 5.00
CA LEU A 776 -3.50 26.94 4.82
C LEU A 776 -3.15 27.36 3.39
N ASP A 777 -3.86 26.88 2.39
CA ASP A 777 -3.66 27.29 0.99
C ASP A 777 -3.98 28.79 0.76
N ILE A 778 -4.85 29.41 1.58
CA ILE A 778 -5.03 30.87 1.57
C ILE A 778 -3.72 31.58 1.91
N VAL A 779 -3.08 31.21 3.03
CA VAL A 779 -1.80 31.80 3.44
C VAL A 779 -0.71 31.47 2.41
N ARG A 780 -0.62 30.21 1.97
CA ARG A 780 0.34 29.75 0.94
C ARG A 780 0.24 30.54 -0.36
N THR A 781 -0.98 30.84 -0.83
CA THR A 781 -1.20 31.58 -2.08
C THR A 781 -0.76 33.04 -1.95
N ASN A 782 -1.14 33.71 -0.87
CA ASN A 782 -0.75 35.10 -0.63
C ASN A 782 0.77 35.25 -0.41
N VAL A 783 1.40 34.28 0.27
CA VAL A 783 2.86 34.22 0.44
C VAL A 783 3.57 33.94 -0.89
N ARG A 784 3.00 33.10 -1.77
CA ARG A 784 3.52 32.87 -3.13
C ARG A 784 3.52 34.18 -3.93
N LEU A 785 2.41 34.92 -3.92
CA LEU A 785 2.26 36.19 -4.63
C LEU A 785 3.21 37.28 -4.08
N ALA A 786 3.38 37.35 -2.75
CA ALA A 786 4.34 38.26 -2.12
C ALA A 786 5.79 37.94 -2.55
N LEU A 787 6.18 36.66 -2.57
CA LEU A 787 7.50 36.24 -3.06
C LEU A 787 7.70 36.58 -4.55
N GLN A 788 6.70 36.32 -5.40
CA GLN A 788 6.76 36.68 -6.83
C GLN A 788 6.95 38.20 -7.02
N ARG A 789 6.27 39.04 -6.24
CA ARG A 789 6.41 40.52 -6.29
C ARG A 789 7.78 41.00 -5.79
N ILE A 790 8.31 40.42 -4.72
CA ILE A 790 9.55 40.86 -4.06
C ILE A 790 10.79 40.33 -4.79
N TRP A 791 10.85 39.01 -5.02
CA TRP A 791 11.99 38.36 -5.67
C TRP A 791 12.00 38.57 -7.18
N ARG A 792 10.88 39.01 -7.78
CA ARG A 792 10.69 39.19 -9.23
C ARG A 792 10.90 37.91 -10.05
N GLU A 793 10.83 36.75 -9.42
CA GLU A 793 10.90 35.43 -10.08
C GLU A 793 9.50 34.89 -10.34
N PRO A 794 9.17 34.44 -11.57
CA PRO A 794 7.88 33.83 -11.86
C PRO A 794 7.75 32.45 -11.21
N ASP A 795 8.82 31.64 -11.22
CA ASP A 795 8.86 30.34 -10.54
C ASP A 795 9.55 30.40 -9.18
N VAL A 796 8.72 30.62 -8.15
CA VAL A 796 9.18 30.61 -6.76
C VAL A 796 9.46 29.21 -6.18
N GLU A 797 9.18 28.11 -6.89
CA GLU A 797 9.59 26.76 -6.40
C GLU A 797 11.12 26.60 -6.38
N SER A 798 11.83 27.35 -7.22
CA SER A 798 13.29 27.44 -7.25
C SER A 798 13.89 28.02 -5.95
N LEU A 799 13.18 28.95 -5.29
CA LEU A 799 13.69 29.75 -4.19
C LEU A 799 13.89 28.93 -2.91
N HIS A 800 15.07 29.00 -2.30
CA HIS A 800 15.36 28.31 -1.03
C HIS A 800 14.34 28.66 0.06
N LEU A 801 14.02 29.95 0.23
CA LEU A 801 13.04 30.41 1.21
C LEU A 801 11.64 29.79 1.01
N TYR A 802 11.19 29.59 -0.23
CA TYR A 802 9.91 28.92 -0.49
C TYR A 802 9.96 27.41 -0.24
N ARG A 803 11.10 26.76 -0.50
CA ARG A 803 11.35 25.36 -0.09
C ARG A 803 11.28 25.21 1.45
N LEU A 804 11.81 26.17 2.21
CA LEU A 804 11.64 26.22 3.67
C LEU A 804 10.16 26.41 4.07
N PHE A 805 9.44 27.35 3.45
CA PHE A 805 8.01 27.56 3.71
C PHE A 805 7.15 26.33 3.40
N ASN A 806 7.42 25.61 2.31
CA ASN A 806 6.73 24.37 1.97
C ASN A 806 6.99 23.26 3.00
N ARG A 807 8.21 23.15 3.54
CA ARG A 807 8.51 22.25 4.68
C ARG A 807 7.70 22.63 5.92
N VAL A 808 7.53 23.92 6.21
CA VAL A 808 6.67 24.41 7.31
C VAL A 808 5.20 24.08 7.08
N PHE A 809 4.61 24.42 5.91
CA PHE A 809 3.21 24.09 5.61
C PHE A 809 2.91 22.60 5.73
N ASN A 810 3.80 21.73 5.24
CA ASN A 810 3.64 20.28 5.34
C ASN A 810 3.76 19.81 6.79
N ARG A 811 4.60 20.44 7.62
CA ARG A 811 4.69 20.20 9.08
C ARG A 811 3.42 20.66 9.82
N LEU A 812 2.77 21.74 9.40
CA LEU A 812 1.51 22.23 9.98
C LEU A 812 0.32 21.31 9.68
N LEU A 813 0.27 20.72 8.47
CA LEU A 813 -0.75 19.72 8.10
C LEU A 813 -0.52 18.32 8.69
N TRP A 814 0.66 18.07 9.30
CA TRP A 814 1.05 16.77 9.81
C TRP A 814 0.03 16.19 10.80
N SER A 815 -0.22 14.88 10.68
CA SER A 815 -1.20 14.13 11.47
C SER A 815 -2.59 14.77 11.49
N HIS A 816 -3.17 14.98 10.30
CA HIS A 816 -4.50 15.61 10.13
C HIS A 816 -4.62 16.97 10.84
N GLY A 817 -3.68 17.89 10.56
CA GLY A 817 -3.70 19.26 11.09
C GLY A 817 -3.23 19.39 12.54
N GLN A 818 -2.88 18.29 13.23
CA GLN A 818 -2.33 18.33 14.59
C GLN A 818 -1.07 19.19 14.69
N GLY A 819 -0.26 19.26 13.62
CA GLY A 819 0.92 20.14 13.55
C GLY A 819 0.60 21.62 13.83
N LEU A 820 -0.41 22.18 13.16
CA LEU A 820 -0.88 23.55 13.42
C LEU A 820 -1.49 23.67 14.81
N TRP A 821 -2.27 22.68 15.27
CA TRP A 821 -2.90 22.73 16.59
C TRP A 821 -1.87 22.78 17.73
N ASN A 822 -0.78 22.03 17.61
CA ASN A 822 0.32 22.06 18.57
C ASN A 822 0.96 23.45 18.70
N CYS A 823 0.87 24.30 17.66
CA CYS A 823 1.36 25.69 17.69
C CYS A 823 0.47 26.64 18.51
N PHE A 824 -0.68 26.19 19.03
CA PHE A 824 -1.52 26.91 20.00
C PHE A 824 -1.30 26.44 21.46
N SER A 825 -0.29 25.62 21.72
CA SER A 825 0.09 25.16 23.06
C SER A 825 1.47 25.69 23.43
N ASN A 826 1.67 26.07 24.70
CA ASN A 826 2.89 26.75 25.18
C ASN A 826 4.17 25.89 25.10
N THR A 827 4.07 24.63 24.65
CA THR A 827 5.17 23.81 24.16
C THR A 827 5.70 24.36 22.83
N GLY A 828 6.53 25.41 22.89
CA GLY A 828 7.11 26.07 21.73
C GLY A 828 7.97 25.17 20.84
N SER A 829 8.38 25.69 19.67
CA SER A 829 9.34 25.09 18.72
C SER A 829 8.99 23.73 18.07
N SER A 830 7.81 23.15 18.30
CA SER A 830 7.41 21.83 17.75
C SER A 830 7.55 21.70 16.22
N TRP A 831 7.41 22.80 15.47
CA TRP A 831 7.67 22.86 14.03
C TRP A 831 9.11 23.24 13.67
N GLU A 832 9.83 24.00 14.51
CA GLU A 832 11.22 24.41 14.29
C GLU A 832 12.19 23.21 14.33
N THR A 833 11.80 22.13 15.01
CA THR A 833 12.51 20.83 14.99
C THR A 833 12.67 20.19 13.60
N ILE A 834 12.06 20.72 12.54
CA ILE A 834 12.30 20.26 11.16
C ILE A 834 13.63 20.77 10.58
N PHE A 835 14.25 21.80 11.17
CA PHE A 835 15.52 22.36 10.71
C PHE A 835 16.74 21.79 11.45
N SER A 836 16.58 21.38 12.71
CA SER A 836 17.65 20.72 13.49
C SER A 836 17.99 19.28 13.05
N LYS A 837 17.41 18.83 11.92
CA LYS A 837 17.63 17.50 11.33
C LYS A 837 17.91 17.53 9.81
N SER A 838 18.17 18.70 9.23
CA SER A 838 18.58 18.83 7.82
C SER A 838 20.00 19.37 7.67
N SER A 839 20.66 18.98 6.58
CA SER A 839 21.95 19.54 6.15
C SER A 839 21.85 21.00 5.69
N GLU A 840 20.68 21.42 5.20
CA GLU A 840 20.35 22.83 5.03
C GLU A 840 20.07 23.47 6.41
N VAL A 841 20.93 24.40 6.82
CA VAL A 841 20.79 25.23 8.02
C VAL A 841 20.14 26.55 7.63
N ALA A 842 18.88 26.76 8.02
CA ALA A 842 18.17 28.02 7.78
C ALA A 842 18.77 29.15 8.64
N SER A 843 18.93 30.34 8.07
CA SER A 843 19.44 31.52 8.78
C SER A 843 18.43 32.06 9.81
N PRO A 844 18.87 32.88 10.78
CA PRO A 844 17.96 33.50 11.76
C PRO A 844 16.83 34.32 11.13
N GLN A 845 17.09 35.00 10.01
CA GLN A 845 16.13 35.83 9.30
C GLN A 845 15.07 34.98 8.56
N GLU A 846 15.48 33.86 7.96
CA GLU A 846 14.55 32.91 7.32
C GLU A 846 13.70 32.16 8.35
N LEU A 847 14.28 31.82 9.51
CA LEU A 847 13.54 31.28 10.65
C LEU A 847 12.52 32.29 11.19
N GLN A 848 12.85 33.60 11.19
CA GLN A 848 11.90 34.65 11.57
C GLN A 848 10.77 34.82 10.53
N CYS A 849 11.07 34.69 9.23
CA CYS A 849 10.04 34.59 8.18
C CYS A 849 9.11 33.39 8.42
N CYS A 850 9.68 32.23 8.75
CA CYS A 850 8.90 31.03 9.07
C CYS A 850 8.06 31.19 10.35
N ARG A 851 8.56 31.91 11.37
CA ARG A 851 7.79 32.25 12.58
C ARG A 851 6.56 33.10 12.24
N ARG A 852 6.71 34.13 11.40
CA ARG A 852 5.57 34.96 10.95
C ARG A 852 4.61 34.15 10.06
N LEU A 853 5.12 33.26 9.22
CA LEU A 853 4.31 32.33 8.42
C LEU A 853 3.39 31.46 9.29
N VAL A 854 3.94 30.84 10.34
CA VAL A 854 3.15 30.02 11.28
C VAL A 854 2.11 30.86 12.03
N GLN A 855 2.45 32.11 12.39
CA GLN A 855 1.49 33.01 13.02
C GLN A 855 0.31 33.33 12.08
N LEU A 856 0.58 33.70 10.82
CA LEU A 856 -0.47 33.90 9.79
C LEU A 856 -1.34 32.64 9.60
N CYS A 857 -0.77 31.43 9.69
CA CYS A 857 -1.54 30.18 9.65
C CYS A 857 -2.45 29.98 10.88
N ARG A 858 -2.03 30.44 12.08
CA ARG A 858 -2.85 30.40 13.30
C ARG A 858 -4.00 31.40 13.20
N ASP A 859 -3.68 32.64 12.87
CA ASP A 859 -4.64 33.76 12.78
C ASP A 859 -5.71 33.46 11.71
N CYS A 860 -5.33 32.87 10.58
CA CYS A 860 -6.27 32.46 9.52
C CYS A 860 -7.30 31.44 10.02
N LEU A 861 -6.87 30.45 10.84
CA LEU A 861 -7.79 29.49 11.44
C LEU A 861 -8.77 30.17 12.41
N LEU A 862 -8.33 31.14 13.21
CA LEU A 862 -9.20 31.86 14.14
C LEU A 862 -10.24 32.72 13.41
N VAL A 863 -9.85 33.45 12.35
CA VAL A 863 -10.76 34.22 11.48
C VAL A 863 -11.79 33.30 10.82
N VAL A 864 -11.36 32.20 10.20
CA VAL A 864 -12.26 31.22 9.57
C VAL A 864 -13.24 30.64 10.61
N TYR A 865 -12.75 30.28 11.80
CA TYR A 865 -13.59 29.78 12.89
C TYR A 865 -14.65 30.81 13.34
N LYS A 866 -14.26 32.07 13.57
CA LYS A 866 -15.19 33.12 14.03
C LYS A 866 -16.22 33.45 12.96
N PHE A 867 -15.82 33.64 11.70
CA PHE A 867 -16.75 33.88 10.59
C PHE A 867 -17.81 32.78 10.48
N VAL A 868 -17.39 31.52 10.60
CA VAL A 868 -18.27 30.35 10.56
C VAL A 868 -19.14 30.20 11.82
N SER A 869 -18.74 30.81 12.94
CA SER A 869 -19.54 30.89 14.17
C SER A 869 -20.57 32.03 14.12
N GLU A 870 -20.21 33.20 13.60
CA GLU A 870 -21.12 34.35 13.41
C GLU A 870 -22.20 34.04 12.36
N SER A 871 -21.81 33.37 11.26
CA SER A 871 -22.72 32.92 10.20
C SER A 871 -23.83 31.95 10.68
N ARG A 872 -23.70 31.35 11.88
CA ARG A 872 -24.76 30.53 12.51
C ARG A 872 -25.80 31.36 13.26
N GLY A 873 -25.48 32.59 13.68
CA GLY A 873 -26.34 33.39 14.57
C GLY A 873 -27.43 34.20 13.86
N SER A 874 -27.23 34.53 12.59
CA SER A 874 -28.08 35.50 11.85
C SER A 874 -29.36 34.91 11.23
N LEU A 875 -29.70 33.65 11.50
CA LEU A 875 -30.86 32.96 10.91
C LEU A 875 -31.81 32.43 12.00
N SER A 876 -32.38 33.36 12.76
CA SER A 876 -33.37 33.07 13.81
C SER A 876 -34.78 32.86 13.24
N GLY A 877 -35.07 31.65 12.74
CA GLY A 877 -36.45 31.27 12.40
C GLY A 877 -36.60 30.10 11.44
N LEU A 878 -36.56 28.86 11.96
CA LEU A 878 -37.42 27.70 11.60
C LEU A 878 -36.94 26.40 12.28
N SER A 879 -37.88 25.46 12.44
CA SER A 879 -37.87 24.13 13.11
C SER A 879 -36.54 23.32 13.24
N PRO A 880 -36.34 22.53 14.32
CA PRO A 880 -35.08 21.83 14.61
C PRO A 880 -34.87 20.48 13.87
N GLU A 881 -34.81 20.50 12.54
CA GLU A 881 -34.37 19.34 11.71
C GLU A 881 -33.19 19.71 10.78
N TRP A 882 -32.00 19.98 11.34
CA TRP A 882 -30.85 20.50 10.57
C TRP A 882 -29.52 19.78 10.89
N ASP A 883 -29.36 18.54 10.43
CA ASP A 883 -28.07 17.80 10.47
C ASP A 883 -27.48 17.52 9.07
N ASP A 884 -27.89 18.29 8.06
CA ASP A 884 -27.40 18.14 6.69
C ASP A 884 -26.03 18.84 6.48
N THR A 885 -24.98 18.03 6.38
CA THR A 885 -23.61 18.48 6.10
C THR A 885 -23.43 19.19 4.74
N ARG A 886 -24.42 19.19 3.84
CA ARG A 886 -24.37 19.92 2.57
C ARG A 886 -24.38 21.44 2.75
N TYR A 887 -25.18 21.99 3.68
CA TYR A 887 -25.18 23.43 3.96
C TYR A 887 -23.81 23.92 4.47
N TRP A 888 -23.15 23.09 5.27
CA TRP A 888 -21.79 23.32 5.78
C TRP A 888 -20.74 23.48 4.68
N ASN A 889 -20.93 22.79 3.56
CA ASN A 889 -20.03 22.89 2.41
C ASN A 889 -20.28 24.15 1.55
N ALA A 890 -21.45 24.78 1.64
CA ALA A 890 -21.73 26.04 0.94
C ALA A 890 -21.09 27.24 1.67
N VAL A 891 -21.44 27.46 2.94
CA VAL A 891 -20.92 28.57 3.76
C VAL A 891 -19.39 28.54 3.83
N SER A 892 -18.80 27.35 4.01
CA SER A 892 -17.33 27.19 4.03
C SER A 892 -16.68 27.54 2.69
N ARG A 893 -17.32 27.29 1.54
CA ARG A 893 -16.78 27.68 0.23
C ARG A 893 -16.85 29.20 0.03
N SER A 894 -17.96 29.84 0.39
CA SER A 894 -18.10 31.30 0.31
C SER A 894 -17.10 32.01 1.21
N CYS A 895 -16.89 31.51 2.44
CA CYS A 895 -15.86 32.00 3.37
C CYS A 895 -14.46 31.94 2.75
N LEU A 896 -14.02 30.77 2.26
CA LEU A 896 -12.70 30.60 1.65
C LEU A 896 -12.52 31.47 0.37
N THR A 897 -13.60 31.75 -0.36
CA THR A 897 -13.57 32.60 -1.56
C THR A 897 -13.48 34.09 -1.19
N ALA A 898 -14.22 34.54 -0.17
CA ALA A 898 -14.14 35.91 0.34
C ALA A 898 -12.77 36.21 0.95
N LEU A 899 -12.19 35.24 1.68
CA LEU A 899 -10.85 35.30 2.26
C LEU A 899 -9.71 35.23 1.23
N SER A 900 -9.97 35.12 -0.07
CA SER A 900 -8.93 35.08 -1.11
C SER A 900 -8.48 36.46 -1.61
N ARG A 901 -9.09 37.56 -1.14
CA ARG A 901 -8.79 38.94 -1.55
C ARG A 901 -7.95 39.70 -0.51
N TRP A 902 -6.68 39.35 -0.37
CA TRP A 902 -5.74 40.09 0.49
C TRP A 902 -5.11 41.21 -0.33
N LYS A 903 -5.05 42.43 0.23
CA LYS A 903 -4.39 43.56 -0.40
C LYS A 903 -2.96 43.63 0.15
N VAL A 904 -1.96 43.41 -0.70
CA VAL A 904 -0.57 43.77 -0.39
C VAL A 904 -0.36 45.17 -0.92
N SER A 905 -0.16 46.13 -0.02
CA SER A 905 0.27 47.49 -0.33
C SER A 905 1.55 47.45 -1.19
#